data_AF-A0A957CKJ2-F1
#
_entry.id   AF-A0A957CKJ2-F1
#
_cell.length_a   1.000
_cell.length_b   1.000
_cell.length_c   1.000
_cell.angle_alpha   90.00
_cell.angle_beta   90.00
_cell.angle_gamma   90.00
#
_symmetry.space_group_name_H-M   'P 1'
#
loop_
_entity.id
_entity.type
_entity.pdbx_description
1 polymer ?
#
loop_
_entity_poly.entity_id
_entity_poly.type
_entity_poly.pdbx_seq_one_letter_code
_entity_poly.pdbx_strand_id
1 'polypeptide(L)'
;MFQKSQAIIVLAFIALFWLFAAVPDTQPMPIRNVSYHKVLGPPNWMVAQREDVQLWHDYGAFALYAVSPTAVSQLRLADNEAVQIMDTWDILWVGSTPLNTQAAAAAQPSADQEAATNGYALQLIQFVGPIKQEWLTAVSATGATLIHYVANNGYLVWADDAGRAKLVEMSHTSDFLQYSGPYQEVYKIESTLQALDSAAVADELVTISVQMIRHTQQGSTEQAIQALSAQSQIMWTPILAYQNTAVTVHASDIATIAALPDVVWVGAYHSPEMLDEVQAQLLAGAFNNDQTGPTAPGYLTWLNDLGFSQNPVDYPIIDIVDDGVGSGQIDSGDYTLNQFGGIDAPSRVAYNTNCTSDVAGGGIHGHGHLNASIAVGYDTQTGGPYQDENGYQRGLGINPYGRVADTRVFNNAGFFDVTGCQRSVVEIARRTSANGAAISSNSWGCSLCAGVYDLFSQAYDTAVRDAQRQVPGNQEVITIFAAGNAGPGSTTILSPGNGKNVISVGGSESFRTDFAGLCVPSNYVDNAMDIAAFSSRGPAAGGRVKPEIVAPATHIVGTASPHPDFNASAVCAYYPNGQDTFVTSSGTSHAAPAVSGIASLYYYWLENEYGLTPSPAMMKAYLIAHPAYLTGVDANDTLPSNDQGYGMPNMAIAFDDADRHLVDQTIIFDNSGETWTFDTSVADPTKPVRLVMTYTDQPGMVGISPQVNDLSLKMTMGGQTYRGNHFSGQWSSPGGAPDALNNYEAIFLPAGTSGSFSVTVTAHNVAGNGVPGVGDETDQDFAFVCYNCVQTPDFEITIVPADQSTCQTTNDMNLNVSTRKLAGFSEQVVLSVQGLPAGVNVVINPSTIVPGSSSVITMSGLSNAAAGDYKLTVTGMAVSQTHSNHFWLHVSDALPSPVTLSEPPDQATDVVVNPLFTWSSPTTEFVTLQVATDAAFTDIVYDTVVQGQSHRYDSLLNNLDRDTHHYWRVLSENSCGQTVSLTQEFHTDDTFSILLVDDDWGMIMSLIGWGQQVETAFVTAMNHQGSYFGYWDVESMGGEEPGLETLSNYDAVIWFSGDTYFPFGSAGPNEQSETALTSFLEQDRCLLISSQEYARDSGVSAFMQTYLGVSSAEDDAGATLLTGQPIIFDALGTFPIGGTPELFIADPDIVRPNASAEVAFVREDQAPVAVYRDAGYQTVFLGFDLSDVGQMERMLILDTFLDWCRATEEYRLPQAPNLPDLFLPIVIKP
;
A
#
# COMPACT_ATOMS: atom_id res chain seq x y z
N MET A 1 87.89 -35.14 11.86
CA MET A 1 87.47 -33.76 11.54
C MET A 1 86.21 -33.87 10.68
N PHE A 2 85.01 -33.39 11.03
CA PHE A 2 84.33 -33.02 12.29
C PHE A 2 82.82 -33.32 11.99
N GLN A 3 82.12 -34.25 12.66
CA GLN A 3 81.53 -34.25 14.02
C GLN A 3 80.19 -33.48 14.15
N LYS A 4 79.17 -34.14 14.74
CA LYS A 4 77.74 -33.75 14.95
C LYS A 4 76.81 -33.85 13.70
N SER A 5 75.47 -33.82 13.80
CA SER A 5 74.45 -34.54 14.63
C SER A 5 73.10 -33.81 14.59
N GLN A 6 71.96 -34.54 14.54
CA GLN A 6 70.57 -34.06 14.81
C GLN A 6 70.00 -33.01 13.83
N ALA A 7 68.68 -32.77 13.68
CA ALA A 7 67.42 -33.42 14.12
C ALA A 7 66.39 -33.25 12.95
N ILE A 8 65.47 -34.17 12.63
CA ILE A 8 64.30 -34.64 13.41
C ILE A 8 63.29 -33.53 13.75
N ILE A 9 62.05 -33.75 13.31
CA ILE A 9 60.76 -33.27 13.85
C ILE A 9 60.89 -32.17 14.93
N VAL A 10 60.77 -30.92 14.50
CA VAL A 10 60.31 -29.82 15.37
C VAL A 10 59.17 -29.11 14.64
N LEU A 11 57.99 -29.69 14.84
CA LEU A 11 56.71 -28.98 14.91
C LEU A 11 56.18 -28.31 13.63
N ALA A 12 55.46 -29.12 12.85
CA ALA A 12 54.04 -28.82 12.67
C ALA A 12 53.30 -29.07 14.00
N PHE A 13 52.28 -28.24 14.30
CA PHE A 13 51.56 -28.12 15.59
C PHE A 13 52.34 -27.52 16.77
N ILE A 14 51.60 -26.83 17.65
CA ILE A 14 52.00 -26.14 18.91
C ILE A 14 52.48 -24.68 18.71
N ALA A 15 51.80 -23.76 19.41
CA ALA A 15 51.97 -22.30 19.45
C ALA A 15 51.73 -21.57 18.10
N LEU A 16 50.59 -20.90 17.85
CA LEU A 16 49.52 -20.37 18.70
C LEU A 16 49.99 -19.29 19.72
N PHE A 17 49.26 -18.16 19.81
CA PHE A 17 49.59 -16.95 20.60
C PHE A 17 50.92 -16.25 20.19
N TRP A 18 51.04 -14.93 20.02
CA TRP A 18 50.22 -13.74 20.28
C TRP A 18 50.30 -12.79 19.05
N LEU A 19 49.61 -11.65 18.92
CA LEU A 19 48.24 -11.15 19.20
C LEU A 19 48.32 -9.62 18.89
N PHE A 20 47.32 -8.90 18.38
CA PHE A 20 45.90 -9.16 18.15
C PHE A 20 45.51 -8.81 16.70
N ALA A 21 44.29 -9.16 16.29
CA ALA A 21 43.44 -8.28 15.49
C ALA A 21 42.37 -7.70 16.43
N ALA A 22 42.03 -6.41 16.29
CA ALA A 22 41.02 -5.76 17.13
C ALA A 22 39.62 -6.04 16.56
N VAL A 23 39.15 -7.28 16.74
CA VAL A 23 37.74 -7.62 16.55
C VAL A 23 36.97 -7.05 17.76
N PRO A 24 35.94 -6.21 17.59
CA PRO A 24 35.02 -5.90 18.68
C PRO A 24 34.29 -7.19 19.08
N ASP A 25 34.15 -7.43 20.39
CA ASP A 25 33.81 -8.73 21.02
C ASP A 25 33.00 -9.69 20.12
N THR A 26 33.61 -10.82 19.76
CA THR A 26 32.85 -11.97 19.29
C THR A 26 32.01 -12.48 20.46
N GLN A 27 30.75 -12.07 20.51
CA GLN A 27 29.71 -12.78 21.27
C GLN A 27 29.87 -14.29 20.95
N PRO A 28 29.82 -15.18 21.96
CA PRO A 28 29.83 -16.61 21.66
C PRO A 28 28.65 -16.94 20.74
N MET A 29 28.87 -17.79 19.72
CA MET A 29 27.79 -18.15 18.80
C MET A 29 26.54 -18.60 19.59
N PRO A 30 25.32 -18.19 19.16
CA PRO A 30 24.09 -18.45 19.91
C PRO A 30 23.96 -19.94 20.26
N ILE A 31 23.40 -20.23 21.44
CA ILE A 31 23.43 -21.55 22.08
C ILE A 31 22.45 -22.55 21.42
N ARG A 32 22.56 -22.76 20.10
CA ARG A 32 21.74 -23.65 19.25
C ARG A 32 21.80 -25.15 19.63
N ASN A 33 22.51 -25.52 20.70
CA ASN A 33 22.70 -26.91 21.19
C ASN A 33 22.28 -27.12 22.66
N VAL A 34 21.67 -26.10 23.31
CA VAL A 34 21.09 -26.22 24.66
C VAL A 34 19.74 -25.50 24.64
N SER A 35 18.74 -26.00 25.37
CA SER A 35 17.47 -25.27 25.52
C SER A 35 17.70 -23.88 26.11
N TYR A 36 17.08 -22.89 25.48
CA TYR A 36 16.99 -21.49 25.89
C TYR A 36 15.53 -21.04 25.76
N HIS A 37 15.22 -19.87 26.32
CA HIS A 37 14.02 -19.08 26.07
C HIS A 37 14.43 -17.79 25.37
N LYS A 38 13.59 -17.30 24.46
CA LYS A 38 13.70 -15.94 23.92
C LYS A 38 13.14 -14.96 24.95
N VAL A 39 13.86 -13.88 25.25
CA VAL A 39 13.44 -12.90 26.24
C VAL A 39 13.69 -11.49 25.72
N LEU A 40 12.65 -10.67 25.59
CA LEU A 40 12.81 -9.22 25.49
C LEU A 40 13.09 -8.63 26.88
N GLY A 41 13.96 -7.64 26.93
CA GLY A 41 14.19 -6.81 28.12
C GLY A 41 14.76 -5.45 27.75
N PRO A 42 15.04 -4.57 28.74
CA PRO A 42 15.76 -3.33 28.49
C PRO A 42 17.14 -3.58 27.84
N PRO A 43 17.70 -2.62 27.08
CA PRO A 43 19.09 -2.67 26.64
C PRO A 43 20.04 -2.83 27.83
N ASN A 44 21.11 -3.60 27.66
CA ASN A 44 22.14 -3.86 28.68
C ASN A 44 21.66 -4.49 30.02
N TRP A 45 20.42 -4.98 30.10
CA TRP A 45 19.73 -5.35 31.35
C TRP A 45 20.51 -6.27 32.32
N MET A 46 21.27 -7.26 31.82
CA MET A 46 22.12 -8.13 32.67
C MET A 46 23.43 -8.67 32.03
N VAL A 47 23.85 -8.19 30.85
CA VAL A 47 24.95 -8.79 30.07
C VAL A 47 26.28 -8.92 30.85
N ALA A 48 26.54 -8.00 31.78
CA ALA A 48 27.84 -7.90 32.46
C ALA A 48 28.08 -8.89 33.63
N GLN A 49 27.13 -9.76 34.02
CA GLN A 49 27.25 -10.53 35.28
C GLN A 49 26.81 -12.01 35.28
N ARG A 50 26.30 -12.59 34.19
CA ARG A 50 25.80 -13.98 34.17
C ARG A 50 26.15 -14.75 32.89
N GLU A 51 26.76 -15.93 33.04
CA GLU A 51 27.08 -16.85 31.93
C GLU A 51 25.83 -17.54 31.34
N ASP A 52 24.70 -17.45 32.03
CA ASP A 52 23.42 -18.10 31.74
C ASP A 52 22.40 -17.20 31.01
N VAL A 53 22.84 -16.01 30.56
CA VAL A 53 22.11 -15.00 29.77
C VAL A 53 23.02 -14.47 28.65
N GLN A 54 22.54 -14.44 27.41
CA GLN A 54 23.26 -13.90 26.25
C GLN A 54 22.43 -12.80 25.58
N LEU A 55 23.06 -11.66 25.22
CA LEU A 55 22.49 -10.68 24.29
C LEU A 55 22.57 -11.22 22.86
N TRP A 56 21.47 -11.18 22.12
CA TRP A 56 21.46 -11.44 20.69
C TRP A 56 21.44 -10.12 19.91
N HIS A 57 20.38 -9.34 20.04
CA HIS A 57 20.17 -8.12 19.24
C HIS A 57 19.68 -6.97 20.11
N ASP A 58 20.24 -5.78 19.90
CA ASP A 58 19.80 -4.52 20.52
C ASP A 58 19.01 -3.69 19.50
N TYR A 59 17.94 -3.04 19.96
CA TYR A 59 17.01 -2.22 19.18
C TYR A 59 16.85 -0.81 19.82
N GLY A 60 17.72 -0.42 20.75
CA GLY A 60 17.75 0.93 21.34
C GLY A 60 16.71 1.17 22.43
N ALA A 61 15.43 0.87 22.19
CA ALA A 61 14.37 0.91 23.22
C ALA A 61 14.29 -0.41 24.03
N PHE A 62 14.58 -1.54 23.39
CA PHE A 62 14.60 -2.87 23.97
C PHE A 62 15.72 -3.73 23.36
N ALA A 63 15.99 -4.89 23.95
CA ALA A 63 16.96 -5.85 23.46
C ALA A 63 16.43 -7.30 23.60
N LEU A 64 16.82 -8.15 22.65
CA LEU A 64 16.52 -9.58 22.64
C LEU A 64 17.68 -10.38 23.25
N TYR A 65 17.33 -11.24 24.19
CA TYR A 65 18.23 -12.14 24.90
C TYR A 65 17.85 -13.60 24.70
N ALA A 66 18.85 -14.49 24.65
CA ALA A 66 18.67 -15.91 24.94
C ALA A 66 18.99 -16.19 26.41
N VAL A 67 18.07 -16.85 27.10
CA VAL A 67 18.14 -17.08 28.55
C VAL A 67 17.92 -18.56 28.84
N SER A 68 18.82 -19.21 29.57
CA SER A 68 18.65 -20.64 29.87
C SER A 68 17.40 -20.90 30.74
N PRO A 69 16.71 -22.05 30.66
CA PRO A 69 15.57 -22.37 31.52
C PRO A 69 15.88 -22.30 33.02
N THR A 70 17.13 -22.59 33.39
CA THR A 70 17.59 -22.41 34.78
C THR A 70 17.67 -20.94 35.15
N ALA A 71 18.17 -20.08 34.25
CA ALA A 71 18.16 -18.63 34.46
C ALA A 71 16.74 -18.05 34.51
N VAL A 72 15.85 -18.44 33.59
CA VAL A 72 14.43 -18.03 33.57
C VAL A 72 13.73 -18.38 34.88
N SER A 73 13.91 -19.61 35.38
CA SER A 73 13.35 -20.02 36.69
C SER A 73 13.85 -19.21 37.90
N GLN A 74 14.94 -18.44 37.72
CA GLN A 74 15.52 -17.53 38.71
C GLN A 74 15.27 -16.05 38.39
N LEU A 75 14.73 -15.72 37.22
CA LEU A 75 14.23 -14.39 36.92
C LEU A 75 12.98 -14.13 37.76
N ARG A 76 13.04 -13.08 38.59
CA ARG A 76 11.83 -12.53 39.20
C ARG A 76 11.13 -11.64 38.19
N LEU A 77 10.44 -12.25 37.25
CA LEU A 77 9.70 -11.55 36.19
C LEU A 77 8.64 -10.61 36.79
N ALA A 78 8.02 -11.02 37.91
CA ALA A 78 7.12 -10.18 38.69
C ALA A 78 7.76 -8.96 39.40
N ASP A 79 9.10 -8.88 39.46
CA ASP A 79 9.84 -7.73 39.99
C ASP A 79 10.35 -6.79 38.85
N ASN A 80 10.05 -7.07 37.56
CA ASN A 80 10.53 -6.26 36.43
C ASN A 80 9.59 -6.28 35.20
N GLU A 81 8.66 -5.32 35.13
CA GLU A 81 7.60 -5.20 34.10
C GLU A 81 8.12 -4.95 32.66
N ALA A 82 9.41 -4.70 32.47
CA ALA A 82 10.03 -4.46 31.16
C ALA A 82 10.55 -5.75 30.49
N VAL A 83 10.30 -6.93 31.08
CA VAL A 83 10.88 -8.21 30.67
C VAL A 83 9.78 -9.18 30.25
N GLN A 84 9.90 -9.78 29.06
CA GLN A 84 8.89 -10.63 28.46
C GLN A 84 9.52 -11.90 27.88
N ILE A 85 8.94 -13.07 28.16
CA ILE A 85 9.34 -14.34 27.55
C ILE A 85 8.58 -14.51 26.24
N MET A 86 9.31 -14.71 25.15
CA MET A 86 8.78 -14.81 23.78
C MET A 86 8.91 -16.22 23.21
N ASP A 87 8.59 -17.24 24.00
CA ASP A 87 8.61 -18.65 23.56
C ASP A 87 7.61 -18.93 22.40
N THR A 88 6.64 -18.03 22.18
CA THR A 88 5.75 -18.03 21.02
C THR A 88 6.49 -17.72 19.71
N TRP A 89 7.63 -17.01 19.75
CA TRP A 89 8.45 -16.72 18.57
C TRP A 89 9.24 -17.94 18.05
N ASP A 90 9.00 -19.13 18.59
CA ASP A 90 9.43 -20.39 17.99
C ASP A 90 8.30 -21.08 17.20
N ILE A 91 7.17 -20.40 16.99
CA ILE A 91 5.99 -20.89 16.27
C ILE A 91 5.63 -19.93 15.14
N LEU A 92 5.63 -20.41 13.88
CA LEU A 92 4.99 -19.73 12.76
C LEU A 92 3.49 -20.08 12.73
N TRP A 93 2.62 -19.08 12.59
CA TRP A 93 1.17 -19.28 12.49
C TRP A 93 0.72 -19.32 11.03
N VAL A 94 0.47 -20.52 10.53
CA VAL A 94 0.14 -20.78 9.13
C VAL A 94 -1.21 -21.49 9.03
N GLY A 95 -2.25 -20.74 8.66
CA GLY A 95 -3.64 -21.19 8.77
C GLY A 95 -3.97 -21.67 10.19
N SER A 96 -4.67 -22.80 10.29
CA SER A 96 -5.04 -23.42 11.58
C SER A 96 -3.94 -24.31 12.19
N THR A 97 -2.75 -24.42 11.58
CA THR A 97 -1.72 -25.40 11.97
C THR A 97 -0.42 -24.71 12.37
N PRO A 98 -0.16 -24.50 13.69
CA PRO A 98 1.09 -23.88 14.15
C PRO A 98 2.32 -24.74 13.86
N LEU A 99 3.32 -24.14 13.20
CA LEU A 99 4.60 -24.76 12.84
C LEU A 99 5.67 -24.35 13.87
N ASN A 100 6.05 -25.26 14.77
CA ASN A 100 7.11 -24.98 15.75
C ASN A 100 8.50 -25.23 15.14
N THR A 101 9.29 -24.17 14.94
CA THR A 101 10.57 -24.21 14.21
C THR A 101 11.77 -24.69 15.05
N GLN A 102 11.64 -24.78 16.38
CA GLN A 102 12.64 -25.39 17.26
C GLN A 102 12.36 -26.89 17.54
N ALA A 103 11.20 -27.42 17.16
CA ALA A 103 10.84 -28.81 17.41
C ALA A 103 11.62 -29.78 16.50
N ALA A 104 12.11 -30.87 17.09
CA ALA A 104 12.88 -31.89 16.38
C ALA A 104 12.08 -32.46 15.20
N ALA A 105 12.75 -32.68 14.05
CA ALA A 105 12.12 -32.99 12.76
C ALA A 105 11.06 -34.11 12.77
N ALA A 106 11.16 -35.09 13.68
CA ALA A 106 10.16 -36.16 13.84
C ALA A 106 8.82 -35.73 14.49
N ALA A 107 8.67 -34.45 14.84
CA ALA A 107 7.44 -33.84 15.36
C ALA A 107 6.76 -32.88 14.35
N GLN A 108 7.35 -32.68 13.18
CA GLN A 108 6.80 -31.89 12.08
C GLN A 108 5.82 -32.73 11.25
N PRO A 109 4.89 -32.11 10.48
CA PRO A 109 4.22 -32.82 9.38
C PRO A 109 5.26 -33.47 8.46
N SER A 110 5.01 -34.70 8.03
CA SER A 110 6.07 -35.56 7.48
C SER A 110 6.52 -35.13 6.08
N ALA A 111 7.71 -34.52 5.99
CA ALA A 111 8.39 -34.15 4.74
C ALA A 111 8.79 -35.33 3.82
N ASP A 112 8.34 -36.56 4.12
CA ASP A 112 8.65 -37.80 3.38
C ASP A 112 7.67 -38.06 2.20
N GLN A 113 6.81 -37.10 1.83
CA GLN A 113 5.74 -37.28 0.82
C GLN A 113 5.76 -36.26 -0.34
N GLU A 114 6.21 -35.02 -0.13
CA GLU A 114 6.30 -34.02 -1.21
C GLU A 114 7.50 -34.32 -2.14
N ALA A 115 7.30 -34.15 -3.44
CA ALA A 115 8.38 -34.29 -4.42
C ALA A 115 9.26 -33.03 -4.42
N ALA A 116 10.57 -33.19 -4.61
CA ALA A 116 11.48 -32.04 -4.67
C ALA A 116 11.16 -31.14 -5.88
N THR A 117 10.64 -29.94 -5.59
CA THR A 117 10.36 -28.88 -6.56
C THR A 117 11.65 -28.32 -7.13
N ASN A 118 11.88 -28.53 -8.43
CA ASN A 118 13.02 -27.95 -9.16
C ASN A 118 12.62 -26.58 -9.73
N GLY A 119 13.55 -25.63 -9.79
CA GLY A 119 13.28 -24.25 -10.23
C GLY A 119 12.85 -23.35 -9.08
N TYR A 120 11.99 -22.36 -9.34
CA TYR A 120 11.49 -21.46 -8.30
C TYR A 120 10.34 -22.08 -7.49
N ALA A 121 10.28 -21.80 -6.19
CA ALA A 121 9.26 -22.29 -5.27
C ALA A 121 9.14 -21.37 -4.04
N LEU A 122 7.97 -21.36 -3.41
CA LEU A 122 7.71 -20.63 -2.16
C LEU A 122 8.39 -21.30 -0.96
N GLN A 123 9.02 -20.50 -0.11
CA GLN A 123 9.71 -20.93 1.10
C GLN A 123 9.32 -20.05 2.30
N LEU A 124 9.07 -20.66 3.45
CA LEU A 124 8.94 -19.97 4.73
C LEU A 124 10.33 -19.81 5.37
N ILE A 125 10.59 -18.60 5.86
CA ILE A 125 11.72 -18.30 6.75
C ILE A 125 11.22 -17.75 8.09
N GLN A 126 12.06 -17.80 9.12
CA GLN A 126 11.80 -17.14 10.40
C GLN A 126 13.07 -16.50 10.95
N PHE A 127 12.96 -15.28 11.43
CA PHE A 127 14.00 -14.55 12.16
C PHE A 127 13.95 -14.86 13.67
N VAL A 128 15.02 -14.56 14.40
CA VAL A 128 15.10 -14.83 15.84
C VAL A 128 14.18 -13.93 16.70
N GLY A 129 13.83 -12.74 16.19
CA GLY A 129 12.99 -11.71 16.83
C GLY A 129 12.63 -10.61 15.83
N PRO A 130 12.25 -9.40 16.31
CA PRO A 130 11.71 -8.33 15.46
C PRO A 130 12.63 -7.98 14.30
N ILE A 131 12.02 -7.70 13.16
CA ILE A 131 12.74 -7.62 11.89
C ILE A 131 13.50 -6.30 11.79
N LYS A 132 14.68 -6.36 11.17
CA LYS A 132 15.52 -5.22 10.80
C LYS A 132 15.75 -5.21 9.29
N GLN A 133 15.80 -4.03 8.69
CA GLN A 133 16.04 -3.86 7.25
C GLN A 133 17.38 -4.48 6.80
N GLU A 134 18.39 -4.46 7.67
CA GLU A 134 19.69 -5.12 7.43
C GLU A 134 19.57 -6.65 7.24
N TRP A 135 18.55 -7.30 7.82
CA TRP A 135 18.30 -8.74 7.68
C TRP A 135 17.47 -9.06 6.43
N LEU A 136 16.49 -8.21 6.10
CA LEU A 136 15.72 -8.29 4.84
C LEU A 136 16.64 -8.09 3.63
N THR A 137 17.58 -7.14 3.73
CA THR A 137 18.68 -6.94 2.77
C THR A 137 19.55 -8.20 2.63
N ALA A 138 19.94 -8.82 3.75
CA ALA A 138 20.75 -10.04 3.73
C ALA A 138 20.02 -11.24 3.12
N VAL A 139 18.72 -11.41 3.41
CA VAL A 139 17.85 -12.43 2.78
C VAL A 139 17.74 -12.18 1.27
N SER A 140 17.52 -10.93 0.85
CA SER A 140 17.42 -10.55 -0.57
C SER A 140 18.73 -10.83 -1.33
N ALA A 141 19.88 -10.61 -0.70
CA ALA A 141 21.21 -10.92 -1.24
C ALA A 141 21.45 -12.43 -1.49
N THR A 142 20.57 -13.33 -1.03
CA THR A 142 20.61 -14.74 -1.45
C THR A 142 20.12 -14.96 -2.89
N GLY A 143 19.35 -14.02 -3.45
CA GLY A 143 18.57 -14.21 -4.68
C GLY A 143 17.10 -14.59 -4.42
N ALA A 144 16.68 -14.60 -3.16
CA ALA A 144 15.28 -14.71 -2.78
C ALA A 144 14.57 -13.36 -2.88
N THR A 145 13.35 -13.35 -3.42
CA THR A 145 12.44 -12.20 -3.38
C THR A 145 11.60 -12.27 -2.11
N LEU A 146 11.54 -11.19 -1.34
CA LEU A 146 10.64 -11.03 -0.21
C LEU A 146 9.20 -10.88 -0.75
N ILE A 147 8.26 -11.70 -0.25
CA ILE A 147 6.85 -11.67 -0.71
C ILE A 147 5.93 -11.08 0.35
N HIS A 148 6.00 -11.59 1.59
CA HIS A 148 5.14 -11.11 2.67
C HIS A 148 5.59 -11.54 4.06
N TYR A 149 5.29 -10.74 5.07
CA TYR A 149 5.46 -11.12 6.47
C TYR A 149 4.55 -12.29 6.87
N VAL A 150 5.00 -13.09 7.84
CA VAL A 150 4.19 -14.13 8.49
C VAL A 150 4.35 -13.97 10.00
N ALA A 151 3.25 -14.01 10.76
CA ALA A 151 3.26 -13.71 12.19
C ALA A 151 4.30 -14.52 13.00
N ASN A 152 4.85 -13.87 14.03
CA ASN A 152 6.02 -14.27 14.82
C ASN A 152 7.35 -14.24 14.06
N ASN A 153 7.69 -13.08 13.46
CA ASN A 153 8.98 -12.84 12.80
C ASN A 153 9.25 -13.76 11.60
N GLY A 154 8.19 -14.24 10.94
CA GLY A 154 8.26 -15.05 9.74
C GLY A 154 8.26 -14.20 8.47
N TYR A 155 8.67 -14.83 7.36
CA TYR A 155 8.49 -14.26 6.03
C TYR A 155 8.26 -15.37 5.01
N LEU A 156 7.38 -15.12 4.04
CA LEU A 156 7.24 -15.92 2.83
C LEU A 156 8.15 -15.33 1.76
N VAL A 157 8.97 -16.16 1.13
CA VAL A 157 9.94 -15.75 0.10
C VAL A 157 9.85 -16.63 -1.15
N TRP A 158 10.16 -16.05 -2.30
CA TRP A 158 10.23 -16.71 -3.59
C TRP A 158 11.68 -16.83 -4.04
N ALA A 159 12.19 -18.05 -4.19
CA ALA A 159 13.60 -18.29 -4.50
C ALA A 159 13.77 -19.49 -5.43
N ASP A 160 14.87 -19.54 -6.18
CA ASP A 160 15.32 -20.71 -6.95
C ASP A 160 16.03 -21.74 -6.05
N ASP A 161 16.44 -22.88 -6.62
CA ASP A 161 17.21 -23.90 -5.90
C ASP A 161 18.47 -23.35 -5.20
N ALA A 162 19.18 -22.39 -5.82
CA ALA A 162 20.38 -21.80 -5.24
C ALA A 162 20.06 -20.82 -4.10
N GLY A 163 19.04 -19.97 -4.25
CA GLY A 163 18.53 -19.09 -3.19
C GLY A 163 18.03 -19.87 -1.99
N ARG A 164 17.17 -20.88 -2.20
CA ARG A 164 16.67 -21.77 -1.13
C ARG A 164 17.80 -22.47 -0.38
N ALA A 165 18.83 -22.95 -1.08
CA ALA A 165 20.00 -23.57 -0.45
C ALA A 165 20.79 -22.59 0.42
N LYS A 166 21.00 -21.34 -0.03
CA LYS A 166 21.65 -20.28 0.76
C LYS A 166 20.83 -19.90 1.99
N LEU A 167 19.49 -19.85 1.91
CA LEU A 167 18.62 -19.56 3.06
C LEU A 167 18.69 -20.66 4.13
N VAL A 168 18.75 -21.93 3.72
CA VAL A 168 19.00 -23.05 4.64
C VAL A 168 20.38 -22.94 5.29
N GLU A 169 21.44 -22.62 4.54
CA GLU A 169 22.77 -22.36 5.11
C GLU A 169 22.77 -21.16 6.08
N MET A 170 22.13 -20.04 5.70
CA MET A 170 21.97 -18.85 6.54
C MET A 170 21.23 -19.15 7.84
N SER A 171 20.22 -20.04 7.81
CA SER A 171 19.49 -20.50 9.00
C SER A 171 20.35 -21.28 9.99
N HIS A 172 21.56 -21.71 9.59
CA HIS A 172 22.54 -22.39 10.43
C HIS A 172 23.77 -21.54 10.77
N THR A 173 24.15 -20.59 9.90
CA THR A 173 25.39 -19.79 10.04
C THR A 173 25.18 -18.39 10.62
N SER A 174 24.01 -17.78 10.45
CA SER A 174 23.71 -16.45 11.00
C SER A 174 23.28 -16.49 12.47
N ASP A 175 23.24 -15.32 13.10
CA ASP A 175 22.67 -15.05 14.42
C ASP A 175 21.27 -14.40 14.37
N PHE A 176 20.78 -14.06 13.16
CA PHE A 176 19.45 -13.46 12.95
C PHE A 176 18.43 -14.42 12.30
N LEU A 177 18.85 -15.39 11.47
CA LEU A 177 17.92 -16.33 10.83
C LEU A 177 17.81 -17.64 11.61
N GLN A 178 16.59 -17.97 12.01
CA GLN A 178 16.25 -19.15 12.81
C GLN A 178 15.86 -20.36 11.97
N TYR A 179 15.03 -20.16 10.93
CA TYR A 179 14.42 -21.24 10.16
C TYR A 179 14.35 -20.91 8.67
N SER A 180 14.38 -21.95 7.84
CA SER A 180 14.14 -21.89 6.40
C SER A 180 13.62 -23.26 5.92
N GLY A 181 12.44 -23.32 5.28
CA GLY A 181 11.78 -24.56 4.88
C GLY A 181 10.61 -24.36 3.90
N PRO A 182 10.19 -25.39 3.15
CA PRO A 182 9.22 -25.24 2.05
C PRO A 182 7.82 -24.83 2.52
N TYR A 183 7.10 -24.07 1.71
CA TYR A 183 5.69 -23.74 1.95
C TYR A 183 4.78 -24.84 1.41
N GLN A 184 4.51 -25.82 2.27
CA GLN A 184 3.82 -27.09 1.95
C GLN A 184 2.35 -26.92 1.51
N GLU A 185 1.85 -27.87 0.72
CA GLU A 185 0.48 -27.86 0.16
C GLU A 185 -0.61 -27.74 1.23
N VAL A 186 -0.42 -28.40 2.38
CA VAL A 186 -1.35 -28.42 3.53
C VAL A 186 -1.64 -27.04 4.13
N TYR A 187 -0.76 -26.06 3.90
CA TYR A 187 -0.91 -24.69 4.39
C TYR A 187 -1.73 -23.79 3.46
N LYS A 188 -1.98 -24.23 2.22
CA LYS A 188 -2.59 -23.41 1.16
C LYS A 188 -4.10 -23.57 1.04
N ILE A 189 -4.69 -24.62 1.60
CA ILE A 189 -6.10 -24.98 1.38
C ILE A 189 -6.94 -24.64 2.63
N GLU A 190 -8.01 -23.88 2.45
CA GLU A 190 -8.94 -23.53 3.53
C GLU A 190 -9.59 -24.78 4.18
N SER A 191 -9.75 -24.75 5.51
CA SER A 191 -10.29 -25.87 6.29
C SER A 191 -11.73 -26.27 5.94
N THR A 192 -12.52 -25.37 5.36
CA THR A 192 -13.86 -25.66 4.81
C THR A 192 -13.77 -26.55 3.58
N LEU A 193 -12.81 -26.29 2.68
CA LEU A 193 -12.53 -27.08 1.48
C LEU A 193 -11.86 -28.42 1.82
N GLN A 194 -11.04 -28.49 2.87
CA GLN A 194 -10.44 -29.75 3.34
C GLN A 194 -11.50 -30.82 3.70
N ALA A 195 -12.72 -30.42 4.04
CA ALA A 195 -13.84 -31.34 4.29
C ALA A 195 -14.47 -31.94 3.02
N LEU A 196 -14.12 -31.42 1.83
CA LEU A 196 -14.63 -31.89 0.53
C LEU A 196 -13.80 -33.04 -0.07
N ASP A 197 -12.63 -33.39 0.50
CA ASP A 197 -11.83 -34.56 0.09
C ASP A 197 -12.52 -35.88 0.50
N SER A 198 -13.59 -36.21 -0.22
CA SER A 198 -14.23 -37.51 -0.15
C SER A 198 -14.76 -37.92 -1.53
N ALA A 199 -14.61 -39.20 -1.84
CA ALA A 199 -15.05 -39.80 -3.11
C ALA A 199 -16.58 -39.83 -3.33
N ALA A 200 -17.35 -39.04 -2.56
CA ALA A 200 -18.77 -38.81 -2.72
C ALA A 200 -19.09 -37.47 -3.41
N VAL A 201 -18.18 -36.48 -3.37
CA VAL A 201 -18.39 -35.12 -3.92
C VAL A 201 -17.29 -34.67 -4.89
N ALA A 202 -16.33 -35.55 -5.22
CA ALA A 202 -15.19 -35.25 -6.09
C ALA A 202 -15.53 -34.63 -7.47
N ASP A 203 -16.71 -34.96 -8.02
CA ASP A 203 -17.22 -34.46 -9.30
C ASP A 203 -18.06 -33.17 -9.16
N GLU A 204 -18.36 -32.69 -7.95
CA GLU A 204 -19.18 -31.49 -7.75
C GLU A 204 -18.39 -30.21 -8.09
N LEU A 205 -19.06 -29.25 -8.74
CA LEU A 205 -18.48 -27.95 -9.07
C LEU A 205 -18.61 -26.98 -7.90
N VAL A 206 -17.49 -26.40 -7.50
CA VAL A 206 -17.38 -25.42 -6.41
C VAL A 206 -16.64 -24.19 -6.89
N THR A 207 -17.06 -23.01 -6.43
CA THR A 207 -16.32 -21.76 -6.70
C THR A 207 -15.37 -21.49 -5.55
N ILE A 208 -14.09 -21.39 -5.88
CA ILE A 208 -12.96 -21.18 -4.98
C ILE A 208 -12.33 -19.82 -5.26
N SER A 209 -11.79 -19.19 -4.24
CA SER A 209 -10.83 -18.10 -4.36
C SER A 209 -9.42 -18.67 -4.50
N VAL A 210 -8.59 -18.10 -5.38
CA VAL A 210 -7.18 -18.48 -5.54
C VAL A 210 -6.31 -17.23 -5.50
N GLN A 211 -5.23 -17.26 -4.71
CA GLN A 211 -4.19 -16.24 -4.62
C GLN A 211 -2.84 -16.87 -4.99
N MET A 212 -2.11 -16.23 -5.91
CA MET A 212 -0.75 -16.61 -6.33
C MET A 212 0.15 -15.39 -6.41
N ILE A 213 1.46 -15.56 -6.31
CA ILE A 213 2.41 -14.44 -6.45
C ILE A 213 2.50 -13.94 -7.91
N ARG A 214 2.84 -12.65 -8.09
CA ARG A 214 3.19 -12.06 -9.39
C ARG A 214 4.66 -12.33 -9.70
N HIS A 215 4.94 -12.94 -10.85
CA HIS A 215 6.30 -13.19 -11.33
C HIS A 215 6.33 -13.39 -12.85
N THR A 216 7.52 -13.32 -13.46
CA THR A 216 7.71 -13.34 -14.92
C THR A 216 7.32 -14.64 -15.63
N GLN A 217 6.92 -15.68 -14.90
CA GLN A 217 6.48 -16.97 -15.45
C GLN A 217 5.03 -17.33 -15.07
N GLN A 218 4.29 -16.42 -14.41
CA GLN A 218 2.95 -16.70 -13.84
C GLN A 218 1.91 -17.25 -14.84
N GLY A 219 2.05 -16.94 -16.14
CA GLY A 219 1.12 -17.38 -17.19
C GLY A 219 1.00 -18.90 -17.34
N SER A 220 2.00 -19.70 -16.93
CA SER A 220 1.86 -21.17 -16.92
C SER A 220 0.87 -21.65 -15.86
N THR A 221 0.78 -20.95 -14.74
CA THR A 221 -0.11 -21.24 -13.60
C THR A 221 -1.54 -20.78 -13.92
N GLU A 222 -1.68 -19.61 -14.54
CA GLU A 222 -2.96 -19.11 -15.07
C GLU A 222 -3.55 -20.09 -16.09
N GLN A 223 -2.74 -20.57 -17.04
CA GLN A 223 -3.16 -21.59 -18.01
C GLN A 223 -3.51 -22.94 -17.36
N ALA A 224 -2.76 -23.36 -16.33
CA ALA A 224 -3.05 -24.60 -15.60
C ALA A 224 -4.41 -24.52 -14.88
N ILE A 225 -4.70 -23.41 -14.22
CA ILE A 225 -5.99 -23.19 -13.52
C ILE A 225 -7.12 -23.01 -14.55
N GLN A 226 -6.89 -22.32 -15.67
CA GLN A 226 -7.86 -22.18 -16.76
C GLN A 226 -8.21 -23.53 -17.42
N ALA A 227 -7.29 -24.48 -17.46
CA ALA A 227 -7.54 -25.83 -17.97
C ALA A 227 -8.38 -26.72 -17.01
N LEU A 228 -8.48 -26.33 -15.73
CA LEU A 228 -9.28 -27.01 -14.69
C LEU A 228 -10.62 -26.30 -14.41
N SER A 229 -10.86 -25.14 -15.02
CA SER A 229 -12.06 -24.34 -14.80
C SER A 229 -13.25 -24.78 -15.65
N ALA A 230 -14.43 -24.75 -15.05
CA ALA A 230 -15.72 -24.87 -15.72
C ALA A 230 -16.18 -23.54 -16.37
N GLN A 231 -15.46 -22.43 -16.15
CA GLN A 231 -15.71 -21.13 -16.78
C GLN A 231 -14.86 -20.97 -18.06
N SER A 232 -15.44 -20.37 -19.10
CA SER A 232 -14.76 -20.16 -20.38
C SER A 232 -13.54 -19.23 -20.33
N GLN A 233 -13.53 -18.29 -19.37
CA GLN A 233 -12.42 -17.38 -19.08
C GLN A 233 -12.40 -17.07 -17.57
N ILE A 234 -11.20 -16.92 -17.01
CA ILE A 234 -10.94 -16.52 -15.62
C ILE A 234 -10.49 -15.06 -15.59
N MET A 235 -11.11 -14.24 -14.72
CA MET A 235 -10.68 -12.86 -14.45
C MET A 235 -9.64 -12.85 -13.34
N TRP A 236 -8.42 -12.36 -13.60
CA TRP A 236 -7.40 -12.16 -12.57
C TRP A 236 -7.34 -10.70 -12.12
N THR A 237 -7.17 -10.46 -10.82
CA THR A 237 -7.15 -9.12 -10.19
C THR A 237 -5.87 -8.93 -9.37
N PRO A 238 -5.02 -7.93 -9.68
CA PRO A 238 -3.77 -7.70 -8.95
C PRO A 238 -3.97 -6.93 -7.63
N ILE A 239 -3.61 -7.57 -6.53
CA ILE A 239 -3.60 -6.98 -5.18
C ILE A 239 -2.18 -7.13 -4.62
N LEU A 240 -1.52 -6.01 -4.31
CA LEU A 240 -0.09 -5.96 -3.94
C LEU A 240 0.79 -6.78 -4.91
N ALA A 241 1.60 -7.69 -4.36
CA ALA A 241 2.47 -8.62 -5.09
C ALA A 241 1.76 -9.90 -5.58
N TYR A 242 0.42 -9.96 -5.56
CA TYR A 242 -0.37 -11.15 -5.89
C TYR A 242 -1.29 -10.96 -7.10
N GLN A 243 -1.56 -12.05 -7.82
CA GLN A 243 -2.74 -12.20 -8.66
C GLN A 243 -3.80 -13.02 -7.92
N ASN A 244 -5.06 -12.63 -8.10
CA ASN A 244 -6.19 -13.16 -7.35
C ASN A 244 -7.36 -13.46 -8.28
N THR A 245 -8.10 -14.53 -8.05
CA THR A 245 -9.32 -14.83 -8.82
C THR A 245 -10.36 -15.60 -8.02
N ALA A 246 -11.60 -15.61 -8.51
CA ALA A 246 -12.66 -16.52 -8.09
C ALA A 246 -13.03 -17.45 -9.27
N VAL A 247 -12.69 -18.72 -9.15
CA VAL A 247 -12.77 -19.72 -10.23
C VAL A 247 -13.68 -20.89 -9.84
N THR A 248 -14.49 -21.41 -10.78
CA THR A 248 -15.33 -22.59 -10.56
C THR A 248 -14.66 -23.85 -11.11
N VAL A 249 -14.34 -24.81 -10.25
CA VAL A 249 -13.61 -26.06 -10.58
C VAL A 249 -14.32 -27.28 -10.00
N HIS A 250 -13.92 -28.50 -10.37
CA HIS A 250 -14.37 -29.69 -9.64
C HIS A 250 -13.66 -29.80 -8.28
N ALA A 251 -14.35 -30.28 -7.25
CA ALA A 251 -13.78 -30.41 -5.90
C ALA A 251 -12.51 -31.27 -5.85
N SER A 252 -12.33 -32.21 -6.80
CA SER A 252 -11.10 -33.02 -6.92
C SER A 252 -9.88 -32.27 -7.48
N ASP A 253 -10.06 -31.13 -8.14
CA ASP A 253 -8.97 -30.34 -8.74
C ASP A 253 -8.30 -29.37 -7.74
N ILE A 254 -8.91 -29.14 -6.57
CA ILE A 254 -8.42 -28.22 -5.53
C ILE A 254 -6.97 -28.54 -5.11
N ALA A 255 -6.65 -29.81 -4.91
CA ALA A 255 -5.30 -30.25 -4.56
C ALA A 255 -4.29 -30.01 -5.69
N THR A 256 -4.70 -30.23 -6.95
CA THR A 256 -3.89 -29.97 -8.14
C THR A 256 -3.53 -28.48 -8.26
N ILE A 257 -4.45 -27.58 -7.89
CA ILE A 257 -4.24 -26.13 -7.90
C ILE A 257 -3.31 -25.71 -6.76
N ALA A 258 -3.50 -26.24 -5.55
CA ALA A 258 -2.61 -25.96 -4.40
C ALA A 258 -1.16 -26.44 -4.63
N ALA A 259 -0.96 -27.54 -5.36
CA ALA A 259 0.35 -28.08 -5.71
C ALA A 259 1.18 -27.18 -6.66
N LEU A 260 0.59 -26.14 -7.26
CA LEU A 260 1.31 -25.19 -8.11
C LEU A 260 2.30 -24.36 -7.27
N PRO A 261 3.53 -24.11 -7.76
CA PRO A 261 4.66 -23.68 -6.91
C PRO A 261 4.52 -22.25 -6.38
N ASP A 262 3.81 -21.40 -7.13
CA ASP A 262 3.54 -19.97 -6.95
C ASP A 262 2.15 -19.67 -6.37
N VAL A 263 1.24 -20.66 -6.35
CA VAL A 263 -0.04 -20.55 -5.63
C VAL A 263 0.23 -20.51 -4.13
N VAL A 264 -0.33 -19.49 -3.47
CA VAL A 264 -0.20 -19.21 -2.04
C VAL A 264 -1.42 -19.70 -1.27
N TRP A 265 -2.62 -19.46 -1.79
CA TRP A 265 -3.88 -19.81 -1.11
C TRP A 265 -4.97 -20.26 -2.07
N VAL A 266 -5.81 -21.20 -1.59
CA VAL A 266 -7.04 -21.69 -2.19
C VAL A 266 -8.12 -21.74 -1.11
N GLY A 267 -9.09 -20.83 -1.20
CA GLY A 267 -10.22 -20.71 -0.26
C GLY A 267 -11.57 -20.86 -0.95
N ALA A 268 -12.65 -20.80 -0.19
CA ALA A 268 -14.00 -20.80 -0.76
C ALA A 268 -14.39 -19.41 -1.32
N TYR A 269 -15.49 -19.31 -2.06
CA TYR A 269 -16.06 -18.05 -2.54
C TYR A 269 -17.58 -17.99 -2.31
N HIS A 270 -18.06 -16.88 -1.74
CA HIS A 270 -19.34 -16.80 -1.03
C HIS A 270 -19.90 -15.36 -1.02
N SER A 271 -21.22 -15.18 -0.81
CA SER A 271 -21.93 -13.89 -1.04
C SER A 271 -22.51 -13.20 0.23
N PRO A 272 -22.80 -11.88 0.20
CA PRO A 272 -23.16 -11.06 1.39
C PRO A 272 -24.63 -10.52 1.49
N GLU A 273 -25.11 -9.99 2.66
CA GLU A 273 -26.52 -9.53 2.93
C GLU A 273 -26.68 -8.32 3.94
N MET A 274 -27.91 -7.80 4.24
CA MET A 274 -28.32 -6.35 4.05
C MET A 274 -29.55 -5.74 4.88
N LEU A 275 -29.47 -4.73 5.84
CA LEU A 275 -30.54 -3.93 6.63
C LEU A 275 -29.97 -2.58 7.36
N ASP A 276 -30.49 -1.51 8.12
CA ASP A 276 -31.70 -0.57 8.41
C ASP A 276 -31.51 0.60 9.55
N GLU A 277 -32.38 1.65 9.81
CA GLU A 277 -32.24 3.06 10.50
C GLU A 277 -32.11 3.54 12.03
N VAL A 278 -32.99 3.28 13.02
CA VAL A 278 -33.39 4.24 14.11
C VAL A 278 -32.41 4.62 15.26
N GLN A 279 -31.10 4.37 15.18
CA GLN A 279 -30.15 4.50 16.32
C GLN A 279 -29.98 5.88 16.99
N ALA A 280 -30.32 6.98 16.30
CA ALA A 280 -29.84 8.35 16.57
C ALA A 280 -29.82 8.79 18.04
N GLN A 281 -30.90 8.53 18.79
CA GLN A 281 -31.07 9.01 20.16
C GLN A 281 -30.16 8.31 21.18
N LEU A 282 -29.80 7.05 20.93
CA LEU A 282 -28.91 6.28 21.81
C LEU A 282 -27.44 6.68 21.59
N LEU A 283 -27.06 6.89 20.33
CA LEU A 283 -25.73 7.38 19.93
C LEU A 283 -25.46 8.84 20.36
N ALA A 284 -26.51 9.63 20.55
CA ALA A 284 -26.43 10.95 21.19
C ALA A 284 -26.09 10.88 22.69
N GLY A 285 -26.01 9.68 23.29
CA GLY A 285 -25.84 9.50 24.74
C GLY A 285 -27.07 9.88 25.57
N ALA A 286 -28.22 10.14 24.94
CA ALA A 286 -29.45 10.61 25.56
C ALA A 286 -30.25 9.45 26.17
N PHE A 287 -29.68 8.78 27.17
CA PHE A 287 -30.29 7.66 27.88
C PHE A 287 -31.31 8.10 28.96
N ASN A 288 -32.19 7.18 29.36
CA ASN A 288 -32.97 7.24 30.59
C ASN A 288 -32.08 7.00 31.83
N ASN A 289 -32.62 7.21 33.04
CA ASN A 289 -31.83 7.18 34.29
C ASN A 289 -31.25 5.79 34.63
N ASP A 290 -31.79 4.74 34.03
CA ASP A 290 -31.42 3.34 34.18
C ASP A 290 -30.63 2.79 32.97
N GLN A 291 -30.32 3.65 31.99
CA GLN A 291 -29.57 3.39 30.76
C GLN A 291 -30.19 2.39 29.77
N THR A 292 -31.40 1.89 30.02
CA THR A 292 -32.08 0.88 29.20
C THR A 292 -32.63 1.39 27.87
N GLY A 293 -32.84 2.70 27.70
CA GLY A 293 -33.45 3.29 26.51
C GLY A 293 -33.30 4.82 26.46
N PRO A 294 -33.86 5.52 25.46
CA PRO A 294 -33.68 6.96 25.30
C PRO A 294 -34.50 7.80 26.31
N THR A 295 -34.03 9.00 26.66
CA THR A 295 -34.70 9.88 27.64
C THR A 295 -35.98 10.51 27.10
N ALA A 296 -35.92 11.07 25.89
CA ALA A 296 -37.01 11.81 25.22
C ALA A 296 -36.68 12.08 23.73
N PRO A 297 -37.68 12.42 22.89
CA PRO A 297 -37.44 13.00 21.56
C PRO A 297 -36.69 14.34 21.63
N GLY A 298 -35.89 14.67 20.60
CA GLY A 298 -35.18 15.95 20.54
C GLY A 298 -33.88 16.01 19.72
N TYR A 299 -33.44 14.92 19.08
CA TYR A 299 -32.13 14.81 18.42
C TYR A 299 -31.75 16.00 17.51
N LEU A 300 -32.63 16.38 16.58
CA LEU A 300 -32.40 17.51 15.67
C LEU A 300 -32.26 18.85 16.40
N THR A 301 -32.96 19.05 17.52
CA THR A 301 -32.79 20.27 18.36
C THR A 301 -31.44 20.26 19.05
N TRP A 302 -31.04 19.13 19.63
CA TRP A 302 -29.74 18.97 20.29
C TRP A 302 -28.57 19.18 19.31
N LEU A 303 -28.65 18.64 18.09
CA LEU A 303 -27.64 18.84 17.05
C LEU A 303 -27.53 20.32 16.61
N ASN A 304 -28.67 21.02 16.54
CA ASN A 304 -28.70 22.46 16.27
C ASN A 304 -28.17 23.32 17.43
N ASP A 305 -28.44 22.94 18.68
CA ASP A 305 -27.95 23.63 19.87
C ASP A 305 -26.41 23.50 20.03
N LEU A 306 -25.80 22.46 19.42
CA LEU A 306 -24.35 22.31 19.29
C LEU A 306 -23.72 23.18 18.16
N GLY A 307 -24.53 23.84 17.33
CA GLY A 307 -24.03 24.78 16.31
C GLY A 307 -23.50 24.15 15.02
N PHE A 308 -23.80 22.87 14.76
CA PHE A 308 -23.49 22.20 13.49
C PHE A 308 -24.08 22.93 12.27
N SER A 309 -23.38 22.87 11.13
CA SER A 309 -23.85 23.50 9.90
C SER A 309 -25.14 22.85 9.38
N GLN A 310 -25.95 23.66 8.70
CA GLN A 310 -27.15 23.21 7.97
C GLN A 310 -26.92 23.20 6.44
N ASN A 311 -25.69 23.45 5.98
CA ASN A 311 -25.30 23.39 4.57
C ASN A 311 -24.64 22.04 4.26
N PRO A 312 -25.23 21.17 3.41
CA PRO A 312 -24.69 19.84 3.14
C PRO A 312 -23.28 19.83 2.54
N VAL A 313 -22.88 20.91 1.85
CA VAL A 313 -21.55 21.01 1.23
C VAL A 313 -20.43 20.99 2.28
N ASP A 314 -20.71 21.42 3.52
CA ASP A 314 -19.74 21.47 4.61
C ASP A 314 -19.45 20.09 5.23
N TYR A 315 -20.20 19.05 4.85
CA TYR A 315 -20.03 17.67 5.32
C TYR A 315 -19.38 16.78 4.26
N PRO A 316 -18.59 15.75 4.63
CA PRO A 316 -18.13 14.74 3.68
C PRO A 316 -19.32 13.96 3.09
N ILE A 317 -19.14 13.43 1.88
CA ILE A 317 -20.09 12.50 1.26
C ILE A 317 -19.90 11.12 1.89
N ILE A 318 -21.01 10.50 2.33
CA ILE A 318 -21.08 9.09 2.73
C ILE A 318 -21.57 8.26 1.55
N ASP A 319 -20.75 7.36 1.02
CA ASP A 319 -21.13 6.41 -0.02
C ASP A 319 -21.82 5.18 0.59
N ILE A 320 -23.02 4.85 0.13
CA ILE A 320 -23.78 3.67 0.55
C ILE A 320 -23.55 2.57 -0.49
N VAL A 321 -22.69 1.60 -0.16
CA VAL A 321 -22.23 0.55 -1.09
C VAL A 321 -23.14 -0.67 -0.94
N ASP A 322 -24.18 -0.80 -1.79
CA ASP A 322 -25.39 -1.54 -1.40
C ASP A 322 -26.36 -2.02 -2.52
N ASP A 323 -27.63 -2.37 -2.23
CA ASP A 323 -28.64 -2.78 -3.25
C ASP A 323 -29.20 -1.65 -4.12
N GLY A 324 -28.94 -0.39 -3.75
CA GLY A 324 -29.31 0.82 -4.51
C GLY A 324 -30.25 1.77 -3.75
N VAL A 325 -30.08 3.07 -3.93
CA VAL A 325 -30.84 4.12 -3.24
C VAL A 325 -31.98 4.64 -4.11
N GLY A 326 -33.20 4.18 -3.81
CA GLY A 326 -34.45 4.69 -4.38
C GLY A 326 -34.52 4.49 -5.91
N SER A 327 -34.74 5.58 -6.65
CA SER A 327 -34.81 5.57 -8.11
C SER A 327 -33.49 5.21 -8.82
N GLY A 328 -32.36 5.18 -8.10
CA GLY A 328 -31.04 5.04 -8.70
C GLY A 328 -30.59 6.28 -9.47
N GLN A 329 -31.04 7.46 -9.06
CA GLN A 329 -30.72 8.78 -9.65
C GLN A 329 -30.40 9.78 -8.53
N ILE A 330 -29.80 10.92 -8.90
CA ILE A 330 -29.58 12.06 -7.99
C ILE A 330 -30.90 12.48 -7.32
N ASP A 331 -31.97 12.62 -8.10
CA ASP A 331 -33.32 12.76 -7.58
C ASP A 331 -33.88 11.37 -7.24
N SER A 332 -33.53 10.88 -6.05
CA SER A 332 -33.83 9.52 -5.55
C SER A 332 -35.33 9.19 -5.49
N GLY A 333 -36.19 10.22 -5.44
CA GLY A 333 -37.63 10.12 -5.24
C GLY A 333 -38.06 10.16 -3.76
N ASP A 334 -37.13 10.09 -2.82
CA ASP A 334 -37.40 10.26 -1.39
C ASP A 334 -37.06 11.68 -0.95
N TYR A 335 -38.10 12.40 -0.52
CA TYR A 335 -38.02 13.76 -0.04
C TYR A 335 -37.08 13.92 1.17
N THR A 336 -36.86 12.88 1.98
CA THR A 336 -35.96 12.97 3.14
C THR A 336 -34.50 13.14 2.73
N LEU A 337 -34.13 12.69 1.53
CA LEU A 337 -32.77 12.81 0.98
C LEU A 337 -32.54 14.14 0.25
N ASN A 338 -33.57 14.98 0.10
CA ASN A 338 -33.43 16.38 -0.33
C ASN A 338 -33.07 17.29 0.85
N GLN A 339 -32.70 18.54 0.55
CA GLN A 339 -32.48 19.57 1.58
C GLN A 339 -33.78 19.88 2.35
N PHE A 340 -33.72 19.75 3.67
CA PHE A 340 -34.82 20.05 4.61
C PHE A 340 -36.15 19.32 4.33
N GLY A 341 -36.11 18.10 3.77
CA GLY A 341 -37.30 17.27 3.59
C GLY A 341 -38.26 17.74 2.48
N GLY A 342 -37.77 18.50 1.49
CA GLY A 342 -38.59 19.01 0.39
C GLY A 342 -38.29 18.32 -0.94
N ILE A 343 -39.25 17.60 -1.53
CA ILE A 343 -39.06 16.90 -2.82
C ILE A 343 -38.71 17.84 -3.99
N ASP A 344 -39.11 19.12 -3.92
CA ASP A 344 -38.74 20.16 -4.89
C ASP A 344 -37.42 20.91 -4.54
N ALA A 345 -36.75 20.54 -3.43
CA ALA A 345 -35.49 21.14 -2.99
C ALA A 345 -34.27 20.36 -3.54
N PRO A 346 -33.06 20.94 -3.56
CA PRO A 346 -31.88 20.24 -4.06
C PRO A 346 -31.64 18.91 -3.35
N SER A 347 -31.34 17.86 -4.10
CA SER A 347 -30.94 16.56 -3.55
C SER A 347 -29.63 16.67 -2.74
N ARG A 348 -29.47 15.80 -1.74
CA ARG A 348 -28.21 15.58 -1.01
C ARG A 348 -27.51 14.29 -1.44
N VAL A 349 -28.08 13.55 -2.39
CA VAL A 349 -27.40 12.48 -3.14
C VAL A 349 -26.41 13.12 -4.10
N ALA A 350 -25.11 12.86 -3.91
CA ALA A 350 -24.04 13.50 -4.67
C ALA A 350 -23.74 12.78 -6.00
N TYR A 351 -23.80 11.45 -6.02
CA TYR A 351 -23.64 10.62 -7.21
C TYR A 351 -24.41 9.30 -7.08
N ASN A 352 -24.54 8.60 -8.21
CA ASN A 352 -25.00 7.23 -8.29
C ASN A 352 -24.03 6.43 -9.16
N THR A 353 -23.47 5.36 -8.61
CA THR A 353 -22.60 4.40 -9.30
C THR A 353 -23.33 3.06 -9.37
N ASN A 354 -23.36 2.43 -10.54
CA ASN A 354 -23.92 1.08 -10.68
C ASN A 354 -22.80 0.10 -11.05
N CYS A 355 -22.42 -0.76 -10.11
CA CYS A 355 -21.46 -1.84 -10.33
C CYS A 355 -22.12 -3.13 -10.85
N THR A 356 -23.46 -3.21 -10.93
CA THR A 356 -24.16 -4.44 -11.32
C THR A 356 -24.33 -4.61 -12.83
N SER A 357 -24.85 -5.75 -13.27
CA SER A 357 -25.31 -5.98 -14.64
C SER A 357 -26.75 -5.48 -14.93
N ASP A 358 -27.47 -4.92 -13.94
CA ASP A 358 -28.75 -4.26 -14.17
C ASP A 358 -28.59 -2.90 -14.86
N VAL A 359 -29.60 -2.49 -15.62
CA VAL A 359 -29.58 -1.24 -16.40
C VAL A 359 -29.74 0.03 -15.54
N ALA A 360 -30.19 -0.10 -14.29
CA ALA A 360 -30.49 1.03 -13.40
C ALA A 360 -29.85 0.85 -12.00
N GLY A 361 -29.39 1.94 -11.39
CA GLY A 361 -28.82 1.95 -10.04
C GLY A 361 -29.84 1.77 -8.90
N GLY A 362 -31.15 1.73 -9.19
CA GLY A 362 -32.21 1.71 -8.17
C GLY A 362 -32.49 0.32 -7.61
N GLY A 363 -32.45 0.17 -6.29
CA GLY A 363 -32.68 -1.08 -5.57
C GLY A 363 -34.16 -1.41 -5.40
N ILE A 364 -34.55 -2.64 -5.76
CA ILE A 364 -35.94 -3.13 -5.60
C ILE A 364 -36.19 -3.83 -4.26
N HIS A 365 -35.15 -4.28 -3.56
CA HIS A 365 -35.29 -4.95 -2.26
C HIS A 365 -35.30 -3.93 -1.12
N GLY A 366 -34.62 -2.80 -1.33
CA GLY A 366 -34.78 -1.51 -0.67
C GLY A 366 -33.94 -1.32 0.59
N HIS A 367 -32.84 -2.07 0.73
CA HIS A 367 -31.97 -1.96 1.89
C HIS A 367 -31.01 -0.78 1.78
N GLY A 368 -30.27 -0.61 0.68
CA GLY A 368 -29.38 0.52 0.42
C GLY A 368 -30.10 1.86 0.57
N HIS A 369 -31.34 1.93 0.08
CA HIS A 369 -32.21 3.07 0.31
C HIS A 369 -32.48 3.33 1.81
N LEU A 370 -32.90 2.30 2.53
CA LEU A 370 -33.14 2.37 3.97
C LEU A 370 -31.85 2.77 4.73
N ASN A 371 -30.69 2.36 4.20
CA ASN A 371 -29.35 2.72 4.64
C ASN A 371 -29.00 4.21 4.48
N ALA A 372 -29.42 4.84 3.39
CA ALA A 372 -29.31 6.28 3.22
C ALA A 372 -30.18 7.05 4.24
N SER A 373 -31.36 6.53 4.59
CA SER A 373 -32.25 7.10 5.61
C SER A 373 -31.58 7.15 7.00
N ILE A 374 -30.90 6.06 7.41
CA ILE A 374 -30.05 5.99 8.62
C ILE A 374 -29.00 7.09 8.65
N ALA A 375 -28.22 7.17 7.58
CA ALA A 375 -27.01 7.95 7.58
C ALA A 375 -27.36 9.44 7.58
N VAL A 376 -28.36 9.83 6.78
CA VAL A 376 -28.62 11.24 6.48
C VAL A 376 -30.09 11.68 6.39
N GLY A 377 -31.09 10.83 6.63
CA GLY A 377 -32.51 11.17 6.42
C GLY A 377 -32.97 12.44 7.17
N TYR A 378 -33.73 13.31 6.51
CA TYR A 378 -34.35 14.50 7.12
C TYR A 378 -35.87 14.45 7.03
N ASP A 379 -36.54 14.26 8.16
CA ASP A 379 -37.99 14.47 8.30
C ASP A 379 -38.31 15.30 9.57
N THR A 380 -39.29 16.19 9.46
CA THR A 380 -39.82 16.99 10.56
C THR A 380 -41.36 17.05 10.56
N GLN A 381 -42.01 16.06 9.93
CA GLN A 381 -43.47 16.00 9.81
C GLN A 381 -44.10 15.47 11.10
N THR A 382 -45.33 15.90 11.40
CA THR A 382 -45.93 15.67 12.73
C THR A 382 -47.12 14.71 12.70
N GLY A 383 -47.16 13.78 13.66
CA GLY A 383 -48.17 12.74 13.75
C GLY A 383 -47.89 11.52 12.88
N GLY A 384 -48.76 10.51 12.93
CA GLY A 384 -48.57 9.26 12.20
C GLY A 384 -48.70 9.44 10.67
N PRO A 385 -47.84 8.78 9.87
CA PRO A 385 -46.88 7.76 10.28
C PRO A 385 -45.52 8.30 10.79
N TYR A 386 -45.19 9.56 10.48
CA TYR A 386 -43.90 10.22 10.71
C TYR A 386 -43.41 10.25 12.17
N GLN A 387 -44.33 10.23 13.13
CA GLN A 387 -44.02 10.20 14.56
C GLN A 387 -44.68 9.02 15.28
N ASP A 388 -43.97 8.45 16.26
CA ASP A 388 -44.51 7.42 17.17
C ASP A 388 -45.40 8.00 18.29
N GLU A 389 -46.01 7.14 19.11
CA GLU A 389 -46.93 7.56 20.18
C GLU A 389 -46.25 8.39 21.30
N ASN A 390 -44.91 8.35 21.38
CA ASN A 390 -44.11 9.14 22.31
C ASN A 390 -43.53 10.43 21.68
N GLY A 391 -43.71 10.62 20.36
CA GLY A 391 -43.23 11.76 19.60
C GLY A 391 -41.81 11.63 19.05
N TYR A 392 -41.23 10.43 18.99
CA TYR A 392 -39.99 10.23 18.23
C TYR A 392 -40.28 10.23 16.72
N GLN A 393 -39.37 10.85 15.97
CA GLN A 393 -39.41 10.90 14.50
C GLN A 393 -39.06 9.54 13.86
N ARG A 394 -39.43 9.37 12.59
CA ARG A 394 -39.01 8.30 11.67
C ARG A 394 -38.52 8.97 10.38
N GLY A 395 -37.48 8.43 9.73
CA GLY A 395 -36.82 9.11 8.61
C GLY A 395 -35.92 10.26 9.05
N LEU A 396 -35.34 10.14 10.26
CA LEU A 396 -34.43 11.15 10.82
C LEU A 396 -33.12 10.47 11.20
N GLY A 397 -32.21 10.46 10.23
CA GLY A 397 -30.89 9.85 10.34
C GLY A 397 -29.93 10.60 11.26
N ILE A 398 -28.71 10.08 11.37
CA ILE A 398 -27.66 10.60 12.27
C ILE A 398 -27.13 11.95 11.79
N ASN A 399 -26.78 12.10 10.51
CA ASN A 399 -26.41 13.40 9.96
C ASN A 399 -27.52 13.94 9.02
N PRO A 400 -28.63 14.48 9.56
CA PRO A 400 -29.77 14.92 8.75
C PRO A 400 -29.44 16.11 7.81
N TYR A 401 -28.24 16.68 7.92
CA TYR A 401 -27.72 17.72 7.01
C TYR A 401 -26.67 17.18 6.02
N GLY A 402 -26.14 15.97 6.23
CA GLY A 402 -25.01 15.42 5.48
C GLY A 402 -25.31 15.14 4.00
N ARG A 403 -24.23 14.88 3.23
CA ARG A 403 -24.30 14.37 1.87
C ARG A 403 -24.19 12.85 1.86
N VAL A 404 -24.91 12.23 0.93
CA VAL A 404 -24.89 10.77 0.71
C VAL A 404 -24.60 10.49 -0.76
N ALA A 405 -24.20 9.28 -1.08
CA ALA A 405 -24.11 8.75 -2.44
C ALA A 405 -24.52 7.27 -2.45
N ASP A 406 -24.67 6.73 -3.64
CA ASP A 406 -25.10 5.35 -3.87
C ASP A 406 -24.10 4.64 -4.77
N THR A 407 -23.62 3.47 -4.35
CA THR A 407 -22.80 2.59 -5.17
C THR A 407 -23.41 1.18 -5.14
N ARG A 408 -24.26 0.92 -6.13
CA ARG A 408 -25.02 -0.33 -6.23
C ARG A 408 -24.10 -1.52 -6.55
N VAL A 409 -24.07 -2.52 -5.66
CA VAL A 409 -23.31 -3.78 -5.79
C VAL A 409 -24.18 -5.05 -5.71
N PHE A 410 -25.49 -4.93 -5.47
CA PHE A 410 -26.44 -6.07 -5.55
C PHE A 410 -27.45 -5.92 -6.67
N ASN A 411 -27.51 -6.91 -7.57
CA ASN A 411 -28.46 -6.92 -8.68
C ASN A 411 -29.88 -7.31 -8.22
N ASN A 412 -30.88 -7.08 -9.06
CA ASN A 412 -32.31 -7.30 -8.79
C ASN A 412 -32.67 -8.75 -8.45
N ALA A 413 -31.81 -9.73 -8.75
CA ALA A 413 -31.97 -11.12 -8.34
C ALA A 413 -31.47 -11.41 -6.90
N GLY A 414 -30.89 -10.41 -6.22
CA GLY A 414 -30.36 -10.52 -4.85
C GLY A 414 -28.93 -11.02 -4.78
N PHE A 415 -28.20 -11.03 -5.91
CA PHE A 415 -26.80 -11.48 -5.94
C PHE A 415 -25.83 -10.29 -5.95
N PHE A 416 -24.73 -10.45 -5.22
CA PHE A 416 -23.58 -9.55 -5.33
C PHE A 416 -23.03 -9.60 -6.76
N ASP A 417 -22.97 -8.44 -7.41
CA ASP A 417 -22.67 -8.30 -8.83
C ASP A 417 -21.88 -7.01 -9.04
N VAL A 418 -20.61 -7.19 -9.36
CA VAL A 418 -19.62 -6.12 -9.59
C VAL A 418 -19.22 -6.04 -11.07
N THR A 419 -20.04 -6.56 -11.98
CA THR A 419 -19.75 -6.60 -13.43
C THR A 419 -19.48 -5.22 -14.05
N GLY A 420 -20.27 -4.19 -13.70
CA GLY A 420 -20.07 -2.79 -14.10
C GLY A 420 -18.89 -2.08 -13.42
N CYS A 421 -18.31 -2.70 -12.38
CA CYS A 421 -17.06 -2.29 -11.72
C CYS A 421 -15.96 -3.34 -11.98
N GLN A 422 -15.83 -3.76 -13.25
CA GLN A 422 -14.76 -4.63 -13.77
C GLN A 422 -14.59 -5.98 -13.03
N ARG A 423 -15.63 -6.42 -12.31
CA ARG A 423 -15.62 -7.58 -11.39
C ARG A 423 -14.62 -7.47 -10.23
N SER A 424 -14.17 -6.26 -9.89
CA SER A 424 -13.18 -5.99 -8.85
C SER A 424 -13.79 -5.24 -7.67
N VAL A 425 -13.54 -5.71 -6.44
CA VAL A 425 -13.93 -4.95 -5.23
C VAL A 425 -13.02 -3.75 -4.97
N VAL A 426 -11.80 -3.74 -5.53
CA VAL A 426 -10.91 -2.56 -5.48
C VAL A 426 -11.48 -1.41 -6.32
N GLU A 427 -12.16 -1.74 -7.43
CA GLU A 427 -12.82 -0.74 -8.30
C GLU A 427 -14.02 -0.07 -7.62
N ILE A 428 -14.67 -0.71 -6.65
CA ILE A 428 -15.68 -0.08 -5.80
C ILE A 428 -15.04 1.08 -5.03
N ALA A 429 -14.01 0.78 -4.22
CA ALA A 429 -13.36 1.78 -3.37
C ALA A 429 -12.67 2.88 -4.20
N ARG A 430 -12.08 2.52 -5.35
CA ARG A 430 -11.52 3.48 -6.30
C ARG A 430 -12.59 4.47 -6.78
N ARG A 431 -13.81 3.99 -7.10
CA ARG A 431 -14.93 4.86 -7.51
C ARG A 431 -15.48 5.70 -6.37
N THR A 432 -15.61 5.15 -5.15
CA THR A 432 -15.96 5.93 -3.96
C THR A 432 -15.02 7.13 -3.79
N SER A 433 -13.71 6.88 -3.86
CA SER A 433 -12.69 7.92 -3.76
C SER A 433 -12.70 8.89 -4.96
N ALA A 434 -12.77 8.38 -6.20
CA ALA A 434 -12.75 9.20 -7.41
C ALA A 434 -13.97 10.13 -7.55
N ASN A 435 -15.12 9.71 -7.02
CA ASN A 435 -16.32 10.53 -6.95
C ASN A 435 -16.33 11.50 -5.74
N GLY A 436 -15.27 11.51 -4.91
CA GLY A 436 -15.07 12.46 -3.81
C GLY A 436 -15.75 12.09 -2.50
N ALA A 437 -16.10 10.83 -2.26
CA ALA A 437 -16.58 10.37 -0.95
C ALA A 437 -15.42 9.97 -0.03
N ALA A 438 -15.40 10.58 1.16
CA ALA A 438 -14.39 10.32 2.19
C ALA A 438 -14.81 9.18 3.14
N ILE A 439 -16.09 8.78 3.13
CA ILE A 439 -16.64 7.72 3.99
C ILE A 439 -17.34 6.68 3.11
N SER A 440 -16.99 5.41 3.28
CA SER A 440 -17.61 4.26 2.61
C SER A 440 -18.37 3.42 3.63
N SER A 441 -19.69 3.33 3.48
CA SER A 441 -20.57 2.55 4.36
C SER A 441 -20.96 1.25 3.67
N ASN A 442 -20.51 0.12 4.23
CA ASN A 442 -20.64 -1.20 3.61
C ASN A 442 -21.39 -2.15 4.57
N SER A 443 -22.70 -2.23 4.39
CA SER A 443 -23.61 -2.92 5.31
C SER A 443 -23.75 -4.42 5.06
N TRP A 444 -22.68 -5.04 4.54
CA TRP A 444 -22.71 -6.37 3.97
C TRP A 444 -21.45 -7.17 4.30
N GLY A 445 -21.60 -8.48 4.45
CA GLY A 445 -20.48 -9.39 4.76
C GLY A 445 -20.80 -10.86 4.50
N CYS A 446 -19.79 -11.65 4.14
CA CYS A 446 -19.89 -13.06 3.79
C CYS A 446 -20.12 -13.95 5.03
N SER A 447 -21.32 -14.52 5.17
CA SER A 447 -21.72 -15.34 6.33
C SER A 447 -20.96 -16.66 6.51
N LEU A 448 -20.40 -17.20 5.43
CA LEU A 448 -19.62 -18.44 5.42
C LEU A 448 -18.11 -18.21 5.62
N CYS A 449 -17.61 -16.99 5.36
CA CYS A 449 -16.21 -16.58 5.52
C CYS A 449 -15.89 -16.14 6.96
N ALA A 450 -16.66 -16.64 7.93
CA ALA A 450 -16.66 -16.14 9.30
C ALA A 450 -15.33 -16.43 10.02
N GLY A 451 -14.74 -15.40 10.62
CA GLY A 451 -13.44 -15.45 11.27
C GLY A 451 -12.22 -15.52 10.33
N VAL A 452 -12.41 -15.49 9.00
CA VAL A 452 -11.33 -15.61 7.99
C VAL A 452 -10.90 -14.23 7.47
N TYR A 453 -9.59 -14.05 7.26
CA TYR A 453 -9.04 -12.93 6.49
C TYR A 453 -8.85 -13.37 5.03
N ASP A 454 -9.72 -12.87 4.15
CA ASP A 454 -9.80 -13.27 2.74
C ASP A 454 -9.41 -12.13 1.77
N LEU A 455 -9.58 -12.39 0.47
CA LEU A 455 -9.31 -11.44 -0.61
C LEU A 455 -10.03 -10.10 -0.44
N PHE A 456 -11.26 -10.06 0.09
CA PHE A 456 -11.97 -8.81 0.28
C PHE A 456 -11.45 -8.06 1.51
N SER A 457 -11.10 -8.77 2.60
CA SER A 457 -10.43 -8.15 3.75
C SER A 457 -9.08 -7.54 3.35
N GLN A 458 -8.29 -8.22 2.52
CA GLN A 458 -7.02 -7.69 1.99
C GLN A 458 -7.23 -6.50 1.02
N ALA A 459 -8.23 -6.58 0.14
CA ALA A 459 -8.55 -5.51 -0.80
C ALA A 459 -8.97 -4.22 -0.08
N TYR A 460 -9.88 -4.30 0.89
CA TYR A 460 -10.32 -3.12 1.65
C TYR A 460 -9.25 -2.63 2.63
N ASP A 461 -8.42 -3.49 3.23
CA ASP A 461 -7.27 -3.02 4.02
C ASP A 461 -6.29 -2.20 3.18
N THR A 462 -6.12 -2.54 1.89
CA THR A 462 -5.35 -1.74 0.93
C THR A 462 -6.05 -0.40 0.66
N ALA A 463 -7.33 -0.45 0.31
CA ALA A 463 -8.08 0.71 -0.15
C ALA A 463 -8.43 1.74 0.94
N VAL A 464 -8.32 1.38 2.23
CA VAL A 464 -8.44 2.35 3.34
C VAL A 464 -7.32 3.39 3.29
N ARG A 465 -6.07 2.96 3.02
CA ARG A 465 -4.91 3.87 2.87
C ARG A 465 -4.91 4.54 1.50
N ASP A 466 -5.11 3.72 0.46
CA ASP A 466 -5.01 4.18 -0.91
C ASP A 466 -5.99 3.43 -1.80
N ALA A 467 -7.13 4.08 -2.04
CA ALA A 467 -8.14 3.61 -2.97
C ALA A 467 -7.76 3.82 -4.45
N GLN A 468 -6.76 4.64 -4.78
CA GLN A 468 -6.49 5.08 -6.16
C GLN A 468 -5.01 5.03 -6.59
N ARG A 469 -4.22 4.04 -6.13
CA ARG A 469 -2.83 3.58 -6.45
C ARG A 469 -2.09 3.99 -7.76
N GLN A 470 -2.74 4.63 -8.73
CA GLN A 470 -2.15 5.30 -9.90
C GLN A 470 -2.04 6.83 -9.72
N VAL A 471 -2.73 7.42 -8.74
CA VAL A 471 -2.69 8.85 -8.40
C VAL A 471 -1.62 9.08 -7.31
N PRO A 472 -0.74 10.08 -7.42
CA PRO A 472 0.33 10.28 -6.43
C PRO A 472 -0.16 10.63 -5.01
N GLY A 473 0.38 9.94 -4.01
CA GLY A 473 0.04 10.10 -2.59
C GLY A 473 -1.13 9.23 -2.14
N ASN A 474 -1.49 9.27 -0.86
CA ASN A 474 -2.61 8.47 -0.32
C ASN A 474 -3.97 9.04 -0.73
N GLN A 475 -4.86 8.21 -1.30
CA GLN A 475 -6.29 8.53 -1.44
C GLN A 475 -7.09 7.73 -0.41
N GLU A 476 -7.04 8.20 0.84
CA GLU A 476 -7.64 7.53 1.99
C GLU A 476 -9.19 7.55 1.94
N VAL A 477 -9.80 6.45 2.39
CA VAL A 477 -11.27 6.32 2.53
C VAL A 477 -11.62 5.69 3.87
N ILE A 478 -12.40 6.42 4.69
CA ILE A 478 -12.92 5.96 5.98
C ILE A 478 -13.94 4.85 5.71
N THR A 479 -13.47 3.60 5.76
CA THR A 479 -14.27 2.44 5.38
C THR A 479 -14.87 1.77 6.62
N ILE A 480 -16.20 1.72 6.65
CA ILE A 480 -16.99 1.20 7.77
C ILE A 480 -17.78 -0.03 7.29
N PHE A 481 -17.64 -1.15 7.99
CA PHE A 481 -18.26 -2.43 7.67
C PHE A 481 -19.17 -2.94 8.79
N ALA A 482 -20.25 -3.62 8.42
CA ALA A 482 -21.04 -4.40 9.36
C ALA A 482 -20.25 -5.64 9.86
N ALA A 483 -20.31 -5.93 11.16
CA ALA A 483 -19.63 -7.10 11.73
C ALA A 483 -20.24 -8.44 11.28
N GLY A 484 -21.55 -8.45 10.96
CA GLY A 484 -22.31 -9.61 10.50
C GLY A 484 -23.37 -10.10 11.50
N ASN A 485 -24.21 -11.03 11.02
CA ASN A 485 -25.40 -11.50 11.72
C ASN A 485 -25.31 -12.98 12.14
N ALA A 486 -24.10 -13.48 12.39
CA ALA A 486 -23.81 -14.90 12.68
C ALA A 486 -23.59 -15.22 14.17
N GLY A 487 -23.87 -14.27 15.07
CA GLY A 487 -23.78 -14.45 16.53
C GLY A 487 -24.81 -15.41 17.13
N PRO A 488 -24.72 -15.69 18.44
CA PRO A 488 -23.81 -15.11 19.43
C PRO A 488 -22.52 -15.94 19.62
N GLY A 489 -22.18 -16.82 18.66
CA GLY A 489 -20.96 -17.61 18.73
C GLY A 489 -19.71 -16.74 18.54
N SER A 490 -18.59 -17.11 19.19
CA SER A 490 -17.27 -16.52 18.93
C SER A 490 -16.79 -16.82 17.51
N THR A 491 -15.81 -16.04 17.01
CA THR A 491 -15.22 -16.19 15.67
C THR A 491 -16.25 -16.10 14.53
N THR A 492 -17.27 -15.24 14.68
CA THR A 492 -18.37 -15.09 13.72
C THR A 492 -18.34 -13.79 12.93
N ILE A 493 -17.31 -12.95 13.09
CA ILE A 493 -17.11 -11.72 12.31
C ILE A 493 -16.91 -12.06 10.83
N LEU A 494 -17.62 -11.37 9.95
CA LEU A 494 -17.64 -11.67 8.52
C LEU A 494 -16.64 -10.80 7.75
N SER A 495 -16.07 -11.33 6.67
CA SER A 495 -15.33 -10.51 5.69
C SER A 495 -16.32 -9.69 4.84
N PRO A 496 -16.03 -8.42 4.47
CA PRO A 496 -14.77 -7.67 4.66
C PRO A 496 -14.54 -7.06 6.06
N GLY A 497 -15.51 -7.14 6.97
CA GLY A 497 -15.39 -6.72 8.37
C GLY A 497 -14.31 -7.43 9.21
N ASN A 498 -13.59 -8.41 8.64
CA ASN A 498 -12.36 -8.98 9.22
C ASN A 498 -11.09 -8.17 8.90
N GLY A 499 -11.15 -7.14 8.04
CA GLY A 499 -10.02 -6.23 7.78
C GLY A 499 -9.47 -5.56 9.05
N LYS A 500 -8.18 -5.24 9.06
CA LYS A 500 -7.50 -4.49 10.13
C LYS A 500 -7.80 -3.00 10.07
N ASN A 501 -7.83 -2.44 8.87
CA ASN A 501 -7.88 -1.00 8.66
C ASN A 501 -9.33 -0.50 8.65
N VAL A 502 -10.26 -1.30 8.11
CA VAL A 502 -11.72 -1.02 8.18
C VAL A 502 -12.23 -0.94 9.63
N ILE A 503 -13.22 -0.09 9.87
CA ILE A 503 -13.93 0.02 11.15
C ILE A 503 -15.10 -0.97 11.12
N SER A 504 -15.10 -1.99 11.96
CA SER A 504 -16.17 -3.00 11.99
C SER A 504 -17.15 -2.72 13.12
N VAL A 505 -18.46 -2.77 12.82
CA VAL A 505 -19.51 -2.35 13.74
C VAL A 505 -20.48 -3.49 14.05
N GLY A 506 -20.58 -3.88 15.32
CA GLY A 506 -21.56 -4.85 15.81
C GLY A 506 -22.88 -4.21 16.23
N GLY A 507 -23.85 -5.06 16.59
CA GLY A 507 -25.21 -4.66 16.93
C GLY A 507 -25.48 -4.75 18.43
N SER A 508 -25.74 -3.62 19.08
CA SER A 508 -26.48 -3.61 20.35
C SER A 508 -27.97 -3.72 20.09
N GLU A 509 -28.78 -3.91 21.13
CA GLU A 509 -30.23 -3.76 20.99
C GLU A 509 -30.64 -2.28 20.91
N SER A 510 -31.86 -2.05 20.41
CA SER A 510 -32.59 -0.79 20.55
C SER A 510 -33.66 -0.92 21.64
N PHE A 511 -34.33 0.19 21.96
CA PHE A 511 -35.46 0.22 22.90
C PHE A 511 -36.78 0.45 22.14
N ARG A 512 -37.37 -0.64 21.62
CA ARG A 512 -38.53 -0.63 20.70
C ARG A 512 -39.56 -1.72 21.04
N THR A 513 -39.96 -1.74 22.31
CA THR A 513 -40.99 -2.66 22.83
C THR A 513 -42.40 -2.44 22.24
N ASP A 514 -42.63 -1.34 21.52
CA ASP A 514 -43.92 -0.96 20.94
C ASP A 514 -44.40 -1.84 19.78
N PHE A 515 -43.52 -2.63 19.16
CA PHE A 515 -43.87 -3.61 18.12
C PHE A 515 -43.09 -4.94 18.21
N ALA A 516 -42.64 -5.26 19.42
CA ALA A 516 -41.84 -6.44 19.77
C ALA A 516 -42.33 -7.77 19.15
N GLY A 517 -41.46 -8.48 18.42
CA GLY A 517 -41.79 -9.71 17.68
C GLY A 517 -42.00 -9.58 16.16
N LEU A 518 -41.87 -8.39 15.56
CA LEU A 518 -42.04 -8.17 14.11
C LEU A 518 -40.84 -8.65 13.25
N CYS A 519 -39.61 -8.34 13.67
CA CYS A 519 -38.36 -8.82 13.05
C CYS A 519 -37.66 -9.87 13.90
N VAL A 520 -37.26 -9.47 15.11
CA VAL A 520 -36.62 -10.32 16.12
C VAL A 520 -37.57 -10.67 17.26
N PRO A 521 -37.29 -11.73 18.04
CA PRO A 521 -37.95 -12.04 19.30
C PRO A 521 -38.21 -10.82 20.20
N SER A 522 -39.32 -10.86 20.93
CA SER A 522 -39.81 -9.73 21.74
C SER A 522 -38.96 -9.37 22.97
N ASN A 523 -37.81 -10.04 23.15
CA ASN A 523 -36.84 -9.87 24.22
C ASN A 523 -35.44 -9.48 23.68
N TYR A 524 -35.38 -8.97 22.45
CA TYR A 524 -34.17 -8.40 21.83
C TYR A 524 -34.39 -6.94 21.42
N VAL A 525 -35.25 -6.22 22.15
CA VAL A 525 -35.72 -4.85 21.82
C VAL A 525 -36.04 -4.02 23.08
N ASP A 526 -35.57 -4.47 24.25
CA ASP A 526 -35.99 -3.95 25.56
C ASP A 526 -34.85 -3.42 26.44
N ASN A 527 -33.59 -3.54 26.04
CA ASN A 527 -32.46 -2.91 26.72
C ASN A 527 -31.32 -2.48 25.77
N ALA A 528 -31.16 -1.18 25.54
CA ALA A 528 -30.08 -0.61 24.72
C ALA A 528 -28.65 -0.93 25.19
N MET A 529 -28.49 -1.50 26.40
CA MET A 529 -27.21 -1.95 26.96
C MET A 529 -26.90 -3.44 26.72
N ASP A 530 -27.81 -4.19 26.11
CA ASP A 530 -27.62 -5.60 25.71
C ASP A 530 -27.00 -5.67 24.30
N ILE A 531 -26.16 -6.69 24.03
CA ILE A 531 -25.70 -6.99 22.67
C ILE A 531 -26.74 -7.86 21.96
N ALA A 532 -27.16 -7.44 20.77
CA ALA A 532 -28.16 -8.17 20.01
C ALA A 532 -27.65 -9.59 19.71
N ALA A 533 -28.47 -10.61 19.98
CA ALA A 533 -28.02 -12.00 19.96
C ALA A 533 -27.52 -12.49 18.58
N PHE A 534 -27.97 -11.88 17.47
CA PHE A 534 -27.44 -12.19 16.13
C PHE A 534 -26.10 -11.50 15.83
N SER A 535 -25.70 -10.46 16.59
CA SER A 535 -24.49 -9.70 16.26
C SER A 535 -23.29 -10.63 16.28
N SER A 536 -22.56 -10.68 15.16
CA SER A 536 -21.31 -11.42 15.08
C SER A 536 -20.31 -10.94 16.13
N ARG A 537 -19.56 -11.89 16.69
CA ARG A 537 -18.63 -11.74 17.82
C ARG A 537 -17.22 -12.21 17.42
N GLY A 538 -16.20 -11.56 17.95
CA GLY A 538 -14.80 -11.92 17.73
C GLY A 538 -14.36 -13.21 18.44
N PRO A 539 -13.05 -13.49 18.48
CA PRO A 539 -12.00 -12.76 17.78
C PRO A 539 -12.08 -12.94 16.25
N ALA A 540 -11.47 -12.02 15.51
CA ALA A 540 -11.22 -12.17 14.07
C ALA A 540 -9.93 -12.96 13.81
N ALA A 541 -9.63 -13.21 12.53
CA ALA A 541 -8.39 -13.84 12.08
C ALA A 541 -7.15 -13.20 12.74
N GLY A 542 -6.26 -14.05 13.27
CA GLY A 542 -5.10 -13.63 14.04
C GLY A 542 -5.36 -13.28 15.51
N GLY A 543 -6.53 -13.61 16.06
CA GLY A 543 -6.85 -13.39 17.47
C GLY A 543 -7.25 -11.95 17.83
N ARG A 544 -7.34 -11.07 16.83
CA ARG A 544 -7.78 -9.67 16.98
C ARG A 544 -9.15 -9.57 17.61
N VAL A 545 -9.35 -8.53 18.40
CA VAL A 545 -10.69 -8.15 18.82
C VAL A 545 -11.42 -7.55 17.62
N LYS A 546 -12.68 -7.94 17.45
CA LYS A 546 -13.65 -7.36 16.53
C LYS A 546 -15.05 -7.64 17.11
N PRO A 547 -16.05 -6.77 16.92
CA PRO A 547 -15.97 -5.46 16.28
C PRO A 547 -15.14 -4.45 17.11
N GLU A 548 -14.74 -3.31 16.53
CA GLU A 548 -14.15 -2.21 17.31
C GLU A 548 -15.18 -1.54 18.23
N ILE A 549 -16.42 -1.45 17.78
CA ILE A 549 -17.53 -0.70 18.40
C ILE A 549 -18.88 -1.32 18.03
N VAL A 550 -19.94 -0.93 18.72
CA VAL A 550 -21.32 -1.36 18.40
C VAL A 550 -22.29 -0.19 18.26
N ALA A 551 -23.41 -0.40 17.57
CA ALA A 551 -24.54 0.53 17.57
C ALA A 551 -25.88 -0.23 17.55
N PRO A 552 -27.01 0.38 17.95
CA PRO A 552 -28.29 -0.30 18.04
C PRO A 552 -28.74 -0.91 16.71
N ALA A 553 -29.30 -2.11 16.76
CA ALA A 553 -29.46 -2.97 15.58
C ALA A 553 -30.82 -3.68 15.53
N THR A 554 -31.78 -3.36 16.41
CA THR A 554 -33.05 -4.11 16.52
C THR A 554 -34.32 -3.25 16.47
N HIS A 555 -35.34 -3.67 15.70
CA HIS A 555 -36.63 -2.96 15.53
C HIS A 555 -36.45 -1.50 15.15
N ILE A 556 -35.59 -1.32 14.19
CA ILE A 556 -35.10 -0.06 13.68
C ILE A 556 -36.03 0.34 12.49
N VAL A 557 -36.18 1.64 12.15
CA VAL A 557 -37.25 2.14 11.24
C VAL A 557 -36.79 3.36 10.45
N GLY A 558 -36.84 3.29 9.11
CA GLY A 558 -36.52 4.39 8.19
C GLY A 558 -37.37 4.40 6.92
N THR A 559 -37.03 5.20 5.90
CA THR A 559 -37.88 5.38 4.71
C THR A 559 -37.97 4.15 3.79
N ALA A 560 -39.16 3.97 3.20
CA ALA A 560 -39.43 2.95 2.20
C ALA A 560 -38.91 3.39 0.82
N SER A 561 -38.28 2.48 0.06
CA SER A 561 -37.74 2.82 -1.26
C SER A 561 -38.84 3.33 -2.20
N PRO A 562 -38.70 4.54 -2.78
CA PRO A 562 -39.63 5.10 -3.77
C PRO A 562 -39.53 4.41 -5.14
N HIS A 563 -38.71 3.36 -5.29
CA HIS A 563 -38.57 2.63 -6.55
C HIS A 563 -39.92 2.03 -6.99
N PRO A 564 -40.37 2.19 -8.25
CA PRO A 564 -41.70 1.72 -8.69
C PRO A 564 -42.00 0.24 -8.46
N ASP A 565 -40.97 -0.61 -8.55
CA ASP A 565 -41.02 -2.06 -8.34
C ASP A 565 -40.52 -2.49 -6.94
N PHE A 566 -40.46 -1.57 -5.97
CA PHE A 566 -40.04 -1.87 -4.59
C PHE A 566 -40.90 -3.00 -3.97
N ASN A 567 -40.23 -4.07 -3.56
CA ASN A 567 -40.87 -5.32 -3.12
C ASN A 567 -40.65 -5.66 -1.64
N ALA A 568 -39.83 -4.87 -0.93
CA ALA A 568 -39.50 -5.03 0.49
C ALA A 568 -38.88 -6.39 0.87
N SER A 569 -38.20 -7.09 -0.04
CA SER A 569 -37.63 -8.42 0.26
C SER A 569 -36.36 -8.41 1.09
N ALA A 570 -35.67 -7.27 1.21
CA ALA A 570 -34.50 -7.07 2.08
C ALA A 570 -34.79 -6.13 3.27
N VAL A 571 -36.04 -6.08 3.71
CA VAL A 571 -36.50 -5.40 4.95
C VAL A 571 -37.59 -6.27 5.60
N CYS A 572 -37.95 -6.10 6.88
CA CYS A 572 -38.98 -6.98 7.47
C CYS A 572 -40.38 -6.67 6.97
N ALA A 573 -40.76 -5.40 7.02
CA ALA A 573 -42.14 -4.94 6.83
C ALA A 573 -42.21 -3.42 6.70
N TYR A 574 -43.31 -2.93 6.12
CA TYR A 574 -43.75 -1.55 6.35
C TYR A 574 -44.16 -1.37 7.82
N TYR A 575 -43.65 -0.33 8.48
CA TYR A 575 -43.98 -0.01 9.86
C TYR A 575 -44.06 1.50 10.12
N PRO A 576 -45.14 2.05 10.71
CA PRO A 576 -46.33 1.35 11.24
C PRO A 576 -47.14 0.56 10.19
N ASN A 577 -48.08 -0.27 10.62
CA ASN A 577 -48.90 -1.07 9.71
C ASN A 577 -50.00 -0.20 9.06
N GLY A 578 -50.17 -0.30 7.73
CA GLY A 578 -51.20 0.40 6.96
C GLY A 578 -50.77 1.71 6.31
N GLN A 579 -49.46 1.89 6.11
CA GLN A 579 -48.82 3.01 5.40
C GLN A 579 -47.68 2.47 4.51
N ASP A 580 -47.17 3.32 3.63
CA ASP A 580 -46.24 3.02 2.54
C ASP A 580 -44.96 3.89 2.57
N THR A 581 -44.77 4.70 3.63
CA THR A 581 -43.68 5.69 3.75
C THR A 581 -42.45 5.16 4.49
N PHE A 582 -42.65 4.25 5.44
CA PHE A 582 -41.61 3.75 6.35
C PHE A 582 -41.59 2.22 6.44
N VAL A 583 -40.40 1.65 6.60
CA VAL A 583 -40.13 0.22 6.77
C VAL A 583 -39.24 -0.02 8.00
N THR A 584 -39.16 -1.27 8.47
CA THR A 584 -38.42 -1.66 9.68
C THR A 584 -37.60 -2.93 9.48
N SER A 585 -36.51 -3.06 10.23
CA SER A 585 -35.69 -4.28 10.28
C SER A 585 -34.84 -4.50 11.56
N SER A 586 -33.96 -5.54 11.54
CA SER A 586 -32.99 -5.86 12.61
C SER A 586 -31.71 -6.60 12.13
N GLY A 587 -30.50 -6.04 12.31
CA GLY A 587 -29.22 -6.58 11.83
C GLY A 587 -28.00 -5.67 12.13
N THR A 588 -26.77 -6.17 12.04
CA THR A 588 -25.55 -5.34 12.21
C THR A 588 -25.26 -4.46 11.00
N SER A 589 -25.83 -4.83 9.85
CA SER A 589 -25.92 -4.00 8.64
C SER A 589 -26.42 -2.59 8.94
N HIS A 590 -27.27 -2.42 9.95
CA HIS A 590 -27.74 -1.15 10.49
C HIS A 590 -26.66 -0.29 11.13
N ALA A 591 -25.76 -0.95 11.86
CA ALA A 591 -24.88 -0.29 12.82
C ALA A 591 -23.77 0.49 12.11
N ALA A 592 -23.24 -0.06 11.02
CA ALA A 592 -22.26 0.57 10.14
C ALA A 592 -22.72 1.95 9.57
N PRO A 593 -23.88 2.11 8.92
CA PRO A 593 -24.34 3.38 8.35
C PRO A 593 -24.73 4.43 9.40
N ALA A 594 -25.19 4.02 10.59
CA ALA A 594 -25.33 4.95 11.70
C ALA A 594 -23.96 5.45 12.20
N VAL A 595 -23.00 4.55 12.37
CA VAL A 595 -21.61 4.92 12.66
C VAL A 595 -20.99 5.75 11.52
N SER A 596 -21.42 5.58 10.27
CA SER A 596 -21.00 6.41 9.13
C SER A 596 -21.58 7.81 9.20
N GLY A 597 -22.84 7.95 9.64
CA GLY A 597 -23.42 9.25 9.98
C GLY A 597 -22.74 9.93 11.17
N ILE A 598 -22.34 9.17 12.21
CA ILE A 598 -21.49 9.69 13.30
C ILE A 598 -20.14 10.15 12.74
N ALA A 599 -19.48 9.34 11.90
CA ALA A 599 -18.19 9.65 11.32
C ALA A 599 -18.26 10.94 10.45
N SER A 600 -19.37 11.17 9.75
CA SER A 600 -19.61 12.42 9.01
C SER A 600 -19.73 13.65 9.92
N LEU A 601 -20.38 13.53 11.09
CA LEU A 601 -20.39 14.59 12.11
C LEU A 601 -19.02 14.77 12.79
N TYR A 602 -18.30 13.68 13.06
CA TYR A 602 -16.95 13.70 13.66
C TYR A 602 -15.93 14.33 12.70
N TYR A 603 -16.03 14.07 11.39
CA TYR A 603 -15.19 14.68 10.36
C TYR A 603 -15.37 16.20 10.34
N TYR A 604 -16.62 16.67 10.27
CA TYR A 604 -16.93 18.10 10.37
C TYR A 604 -16.38 18.72 11.66
N TRP A 605 -16.56 18.04 12.81
CA TRP A 605 -16.11 18.52 14.11
C TRP A 605 -14.58 18.64 14.22
N LEU A 606 -13.85 17.63 13.74
CA LEU A 606 -12.38 17.64 13.71
C LEU A 606 -11.83 18.72 12.77
N GLU A 607 -12.46 18.90 11.61
CA GLU A 607 -12.07 19.94 10.66
C GLU A 607 -12.33 21.35 11.19
N ASN A 608 -13.49 21.60 11.82
CA ASN A 608 -13.90 22.95 12.22
C ASN A 608 -13.36 23.38 13.61
N GLU A 609 -13.32 22.49 14.60
CA GLU A 609 -12.86 22.84 15.96
C GLU A 609 -11.34 22.63 16.14
N TYR A 610 -10.73 21.70 15.39
CA TYR A 610 -9.30 21.34 15.52
C TYR A 610 -8.47 21.66 14.27
N GLY A 611 -9.09 22.05 13.15
CA GLY A 611 -8.38 22.30 11.88
C GLY A 611 -7.83 21.02 11.24
N LEU A 612 -8.41 19.86 11.58
CA LEU A 612 -7.91 18.54 11.21
C LEU A 612 -8.91 17.79 10.34
N THR A 613 -8.63 17.68 9.04
CA THR A 613 -9.26 16.68 8.16
C THR A 613 -8.75 15.30 8.59
N PRO A 614 -9.59 14.38 9.11
CA PRO A 614 -9.09 13.18 9.79
C PRO A 614 -8.82 12.02 8.82
N SER A 615 -7.71 11.32 9.04
CA SER A 615 -7.44 10.03 8.40
C SER A 615 -8.41 8.93 8.87
N PRO A 616 -8.50 7.78 8.19
CA PRO A 616 -9.22 6.59 8.66
C PRO A 616 -8.71 6.09 10.02
N ALA A 617 -7.41 6.23 10.29
CA ALA A 617 -6.84 5.92 11.59
C ALA A 617 -7.38 6.88 12.66
N MET A 618 -7.30 8.20 12.45
CA MET A 618 -7.85 9.19 13.37
C MET A 618 -9.36 9.02 13.59
N MET A 619 -10.13 8.71 12.55
CA MET A 619 -11.56 8.42 12.70
C MET A 619 -11.81 7.19 13.58
N LYS A 620 -11.06 6.10 13.37
CA LYS A 620 -11.10 4.90 14.25
C LYS A 620 -10.71 5.26 15.68
N ALA A 621 -9.64 6.03 15.89
CA ALA A 621 -9.19 6.48 17.20
C ALA A 621 -10.25 7.34 17.92
N TYR A 622 -10.87 8.29 17.21
CA TYR A 622 -11.85 9.21 17.78
C TYR A 622 -13.18 8.50 18.11
N LEU A 623 -13.58 7.49 17.33
CA LEU A 623 -14.70 6.60 17.68
C LEU A 623 -14.41 5.79 18.94
N ILE A 624 -13.23 5.15 19.02
CA ILE A 624 -12.80 4.35 20.18
C ILE A 624 -12.55 5.22 21.43
N ALA A 625 -12.20 6.50 21.27
CA ALA A 625 -11.98 7.43 22.40
C ALA A 625 -13.29 7.91 23.06
N HIS A 626 -14.43 7.84 22.38
CA HIS A 626 -15.69 8.40 22.87
C HIS A 626 -16.85 7.39 23.11
N PRO A 627 -16.64 6.17 23.65
CA PRO A 627 -17.73 5.22 23.87
C PRO A 627 -18.54 5.46 25.15
N ALA A 628 -19.77 4.95 25.15
CA ALA A 628 -20.48 4.42 26.30
C ALA A 628 -20.24 2.90 26.38
N TYR A 629 -19.78 2.42 27.54
CA TYR A 629 -19.57 0.99 27.81
C TYR A 629 -20.90 0.31 28.16
N LEU A 630 -21.19 -0.83 27.52
CA LEU A 630 -22.45 -1.55 27.68
C LEU A 630 -22.38 -2.50 28.88
N THR A 631 -23.49 -2.56 29.62
CA THR A 631 -23.59 -3.20 30.95
C THR A 631 -24.63 -4.33 31.03
N GLY A 632 -25.27 -4.66 29.91
CA GLY A 632 -26.37 -5.61 29.80
C GLY A 632 -25.98 -7.07 29.52
N VAL A 633 -26.91 -7.81 28.92
CA VAL A 633 -26.74 -9.19 28.44
C VAL A 633 -25.72 -9.21 27.29
N ASP A 634 -24.87 -10.23 27.29
CA ASP A 634 -23.74 -10.39 26.36
C ASP A 634 -22.79 -9.16 26.31
N ALA A 635 -22.80 -8.34 27.37
CA ALA A 635 -21.91 -7.20 27.58
C ALA A 635 -21.32 -7.24 29.00
N ASN A 636 -20.92 -6.08 29.54
CA ASN A 636 -20.39 -5.91 30.89
C ASN A 636 -19.12 -6.73 31.21
N ASP A 637 -18.35 -7.03 30.18
CA ASP A 637 -17.13 -7.81 30.19
C ASP A 637 -15.87 -6.92 30.26
N THR A 638 -14.70 -7.41 29.84
CA THR A 638 -13.44 -6.64 29.92
C THR A 638 -13.02 -6.15 28.55
N LEU A 639 -12.71 -4.86 28.44
CA LEU A 639 -12.29 -4.24 27.18
C LEU A 639 -10.83 -4.61 26.81
N PRO A 640 -10.45 -4.57 25.52
CA PRO A 640 -11.33 -4.61 24.36
C PRO A 640 -12.10 -5.94 24.28
N SER A 641 -13.40 -5.85 24.00
CA SER A 641 -14.35 -6.95 24.04
C SER A 641 -14.63 -7.55 22.67
N ASN A 642 -14.69 -8.88 22.57
CA ASN A 642 -15.14 -9.57 21.35
C ASN A 642 -16.66 -9.46 21.11
N ASP A 643 -17.43 -8.95 22.08
CA ASP A 643 -18.87 -8.80 21.98
C ASP A 643 -19.31 -7.34 21.79
N GLN A 644 -18.70 -6.40 22.53
CA GLN A 644 -19.03 -4.96 22.45
C GLN A 644 -17.94 -4.06 21.85
N GLY A 645 -16.76 -4.59 21.51
CA GLY A 645 -15.60 -3.76 21.12
C GLY A 645 -15.12 -2.91 22.30
N TYR A 646 -15.14 -1.58 22.18
CA TYR A 646 -15.02 -0.66 23.33
C TYR A 646 -16.38 -0.12 23.83
N GLY A 647 -17.48 -0.56 23.24
CA GLY A 647 -18.85 -0.10 23.49
C GLY A 647 -19.44 0.68 22.32
N MET A 648 -20.47 1.47 22.60
CA MET A 648 -21.22 2.25 21.61
C MET A 648 -20.72 3.70 21.54
N PRO A 649 -20.49 4.31 20.36
CA PRO A 649 -20.10 5.71 20.26
C PRO A 649 -21.08 6.66 20.96
N ASN A 650 -20.56 7.62 21.71
CA ASN A 650 -21.33 8.59 22.48
C ASN A 650 -20.97 10.02 22.07
N MET A 651 -21.80 10.60 21.20
CA MET A 651 -21.56 11.93 20.63
C MET A 651 -21.54 13.05 21.68
N ALA A 652 -22.23 12.89 22.82
CA ALA A 652 -22.21 13.88 23.90
C ALA A 652 -20.87 13.94 24.66
N ILE A 653 -19.99 12.92 24.54
CA ILE A 653 -18.60 12.97 25.02
C ILE A 653 -17.67 13.41 23.87
N ALA A 654 -18.01 13.09 22.62
CA ALA A 654 -17.21 13.45 21.44
C ALA A 654 -17.23 14.94 21.08
N PHE A 655 -18.34 15.63 21.40
CA PHE A 655 -18.55 17.06 21.13
C PHE A 655 -18.52 17.93 22.41
N ASP A 656 -17.90 17.44 23.48
CA ASP A 656 -17.80 18.16 24.76
C ASP A 656 -16.60 19.13 24.82
N ASP A 657 -16.58 20.00 25.83
CA ASP A 657 -15.56 21.02 26.06
C ASP A 657 -14.27 20.52 26.74
N ALA A 658 -13.97 19.21 26.73
CA ALA A 658 -12.71 18.70 27.26
C ALA A 658 -11.50 19.07 26.38
N ASP A 659 -10.37 19.42 27.03
CA ASP A 659 -9.08 19.54 26.32
C ASP A 659 -8.71 18.21 25.67
N ARG A 660 -8.38 18.24 24.38
CA ARG A 660 -7.92 17.09 23.59
C ARG A 660 -6.57 17.39 22.97
N HIS A 661 -5.67 16.42 22.97
CA HIS A 661 -4.49 16.42 22.09
C HIS A 661 -4.67 15.33 21.02
N LEU A 662 -4.41 15.72 19.77
CA LEU A 662 -4.57 14.90 18.58
C LEU A 662 -3.25 14.89 17.81
N VAL A 663 -2.87 13.72 17.31
CA VAL A 663 -1.78 13.51 16.35
C VAL A 663 -2.34 12.61 15.26
N ASP A 664 -2.18 12.98 13.99
CA ASP A 664 -2.70 12.21 12.86
C ASP A 664 -1.59 12.05 11.82
N GLN A 665 -1.01 10.84 11.72
CA GLN A 665 -0.02 10.41 10.70
C GLN A 665 1.28 11.24 10.55
N THR A 666 1.42 12.35 11.28
CA THR A 666 2.60 13.24 11.26
C THR A 666 3.86 12.68 11.92
N ILE A 667 3.78 11.49 12.51
CA ILE A 667 4.91 10.76 13.10
C ILE A 667 5.00 9.41 12.41
N ILE A 668 6.11 9.18 11.69
CA ILE A 668 6.45 7.92 11.04
C ILE A 668 7.55 7.25 11.88
N PHE A 669 7.50 5.93 11.98
CA PHE A 669 8.61 5.09 12.45
C PHE A 669 9.17 4.31 11.26
N ASP A 670 10.48 4.46 11.04
CA ASP A 670 11.21 3.82 9.94
C ASP A 670 12.00 2.59 10.43
N ASN A 671 12.01 2.32 11.75
CA ASN A 671 12.74 1.18 12.34
C ASN A 671 12.04 0.54 13.55
N SER A 672 12.10 -0.80 13.60
CA SER A 672 11.84 -1.59 14.83
C SER A 672 12.73 -1.14 15.99
N GLY A 673 12.11 -0.61 17.06
CA GLY A 673 12.77 -0.06 18.24
C GLY A 673 12.60 1.44 18.44
N GLU A 674 12.02 2.16 17.48
CA GLU A 674 11.75 3.60 17.61
C GLU A 674 10.61 3.92 18.59
N THR A 675 10.61 5.14 19.12
CA THR A 675 9.62 5.58 20.12
C THR A 675 9.24 7.04 19.96
N TRP A 676 7.95 7.32 20.12
CA TRP A 676 7.42 8.68 20.28
C TRP A 676 6.93 8.85 21.72
N THR A 677 7.13 10.03 22.32
CA THR A 677 6.78 10.30 23.72
C THR A 677 6.07 11.64 23.87
N PHE A 678 5.02 11.66 24.69
CA PHE A 678 4.18 12.83 24.98
C PHE A 678 3.97 12.97 26.48
N ASP A 679 4.62 13.96 27.08
CA ASP A 679 4.44 14.35 28.49
C ASP A 679 3.31 15.36 28.62
N THR A 680 2.37 15.10 29.54
CA THR A 680 1.11 15.86 29.63
C THR A 680 0.48 15.77 31.03
N SER A 681 -0.72 16.34 31.21
CA SER A 681 -1.46 16.27 32.47
C SER A 681 -2.97 16.19 32.27
N VAL A 682 -3.67 15.65 33.27
CA VAL A 682 -5.14 15.60 33.28
C VAL A 682 -5.70 17.02 33.38
N ALA A 683 -6.55 17.40 32.43
CA ALA A 683 -7.11 18.75 32.34
C ALA A 683 -8.19 18.99 33.41
N ASP A 684 -9.26 18.18 33.38
CA ASP A 684 -10.37 18.21 34.33
C ASP A 684 -10.44 16.86 35.08
N PRO A 685 -10.12 16.82 36.39
CA PRO A 685 -10.20 15.59 37.18
C PRO A 685 -11.64 15.11 37.44
N THR A 686 -12.67 15.83 36.99
CA THR A 686 -14.07 15.37 37.02
C THR A 686 -14.48 14.57 35.78
N LYS A 687 -13.69 14.63 34.69
CA LYS A 687 -13.85 13.83 33.47
C LYS A 687 -12.89 12.60 33.50
N PRO A 688 -13.18 11.50 32.78
CA PRO A 688 -12.21 10.41 32.60
C PRO A 688 -11.02 10.86 31.74
N VAL A 689 -9.92 10.11 31.76
CA VAL A 689 -8.81 10.25 30.78
C VAL A 689 -8.93 9.11 29.80
N ARG A 690 -8.80 9.37 28.50
CA ARG A 690 -8.82 8.30 27.49
C ARG A 690 -7.72 8.53 26.45
N LEU A 691 -6.83 7.56 26.35
CA LEU A 691 -5.77 7.50 25.36
C LEU A 691 -6.14 6.42 24.34
N VAL A 692 -6.03 6.72 23.05
CA VAL A 692 -6.22 5.75 21.97
C VAL A 692 -5.16 5.98 20.92
N MET A 693 -4.46 4.92 20.53
CA MET A 693 -3.51 4.90 19.41
C MET A 693 -4.04 3.90 18.37
N THR A 694 -3.97 4.24 17.09
CA THR A 694 -4.42 3.41 15.97
C THR A 694 -3.53 3.62 14.76
N TYR A 695 -3.34 2.58 13.94
CA TYR A 695 -2.56 2.69 12.70
C TYR A 695 -3.20 1.95 11.54
N THR A 696 -3.00 2.49 10.34
CA THR A 696 -3.31 1.82 9.08
C THR A 696 -2.13 0.90 8.77
N ASP A 697 -2.27 -0.38 9.10
CA ASP A 697 -1.23 -1.40 9.01
C ASP A 697 -1.14 -1.95 7.56
N GLN A 698 0.04 -2.40 7.11
CA GLN A 698 0.20 -2.96 5.76
C GLN A 698 -0.81 -4.11 5.53
N PRO A 699 -1.56 -4.19 4.43
CA PRO A 699 -2.55 -5.26 4.23
C PRO A 699 -1.90 -6.65 4.31
N GLY A 700 -2.47 -7.55 5.11
CA GLY A 700 -1.88 -8.85 5.42
C GLY A 700 -2.04 -9.89 4.31
N MET A 701 -1.43 -11.08 4.47
CA MET A 701 -1.62 -12.21 3.55
C MET A 701 -2.91 -12.98 3.88
N VAL A 702 -3.59 -13.45 2.84
CA VAL A 702 -4.83 -14.23 2.96
C VAL A 702 -4.58 -15.60 3.62
N GLY A 703 -5.54 -16.07 4.41
CA GLY A 703 -5.49 -17.40 5.03
C GLY A 703 -4.58 -17.55 6.26
N ILE A 704 -3.86 -16.50 6.66
CA ILE A 704 -3.00 -16.50 7.86
C ILE A 704 -3.41 -15.41 8.88
N SER A 705 -2.61 -15.26 9.94
CA SER A 705 -2.70 -14.12 10.86
C SER A 705 -2.30 -12.84 10.12
N PRO A 706 -3.17 -11.83 9.97
CA PRO A 706 -2.95 -10.75 9.02
C PRO A 706 -2.09 -9.58 9.54
N GLN A 707 -1.72 -9.53 10.81
CA GLN A 707 -0.90 -8.46 11.40
C GLN A 707 0.49 -8.39 10.74
N VAL A 708 0.97 -7.17 10.45
CA VAL A 708 2.33 -6.97 9.89
C VAL A 708 3.17 -6.13 10.84
N ASN A 709 2.78 -4.87 11.05
CA ASN A 709 3.46 -3.97 11.98
C ASN A 709 2.88 -4.08 13.40
N ASP A 710 3.71 -3.85 14.42
CA ASP A 710 3.39 -3.86 15.85
C ASP A 710 3.84 -2.53 16.47
N LEU A 711 2.87 -1.63 16.70
CA LEU A 711 3.03 -0.47 17.56
C LEU A 711 2.27 -0.71 18.87
N SER A 712 2.92 -0.46 20.01
CA SER A 712 2.30 -0.59 21.33
C SER A 712 2.24 0.73 22.10
N LEU A 713 1.18 0.92 22.88
CA LEU A 713 0.90 2.11 23.70
C LEU A 713 1.23 1.84 25.18
N LYS A 714 1.94 2.79 25.80
CA LYS A 714 2.31 2.76 27.21
C LYS A 714 2.04 4.11 27.86
N MET A 715 1.45 4.10 29.04
CA MET A 715 1.31 5.29 29.90
C MET A 715 2.04 5.06 31.22
N THR A 716 2.70 6.08 31.75
CA THR A 716 3.34 6.05 33.07
C THR A 716 2.85 7.22 33.91
N MET A 717 2.21 6.91 35.04
CA MET A 717 1.58 7.89 35.93
C MET A 717 1.77 7.48 37.39
N GLY A 718 2.23 8.40 38.25
CA GLY A 718 2.36 8.15 39.69
C GLY A 718 3.32 7.03 40.10
N GLY A 719 4.18 6.54 39.17
CA GLY A 719 5.04 5.37 39.35
C GLY A 719 4.42 4.04 38.90
N GLN A 720 3.19 4.05 38.38
CA GLN A 720 2.53 2.88 37.77
C GLN A 720 2.68 2.91 36.25
N THR A 721 2.92 1.74 35.66
CA THR A 721 2.79 1.50 34.21
C THR A 721 1.36 1.09 33.88
N TYR A 722 0.79 1.63 32.81
CA TYR A 722 -0.39 1.11 32.14
C TYR A 722 0.02 0.79 30.68
N ARG A 723 -0.52 -0.29 30.13
CA ARG A 723 -0.35 -0.68 28.72
C ARG A 723 -1.70 -0.63 28.03
N GLY A 724 -1.71 -0.38 26.73
CA GLY A 724 -2.95 -0.43 25.96
C GLY A 724 -3.56 -1.83 26.01
N ASN A 725 -4.89 -1.85 25.90
CA ASN A 725 -5.71 -3.07 25.89
C ASN A 725 -5.60 -3.96 27.16
N HIS A 726 -4.92 -3.47 28.21
CA HIS A 726 -4.90 -4.11 29.53
C HIS A 726 -5.93 -3.48 30.47
N PHE A 727 -7.16 -4.03 30.47
CA PHE A 727 -8.27 -3.54 31.29
C PHE A 727 -8.73 -4.54 32.37
N SER A 728 -9.58 -4.04 33.28
CA SER A 728 -10.48 -4.83 34.11
C SER A 728 -11.87 -4.17 34.07
N GLY A 729 -12.82 -4.79 33.37
CA GLY A 729 -14.04 -4.10 32.95
C GLY A 729 -13.73 -3.00 31.94
N GLN A 730 -14.31 -1.81 32.13
CA GLN A 730 -14.13 -0.63 31.26
C GLN A 730 -12.88 0.24 31.57
N TRP A 731 -12.12 -0.06 32.62
CA TRP A 731 -10.98 0.77 33.06
C TRP A 731 -9.65 0.01 33.00
N SER A 732 -8.59 0.70 32.59
CA SER A 732 -7.26 0.11 32.43
C SER A 732 -6.62 -0.22 33.79
N SER A 733 -6.05 -1.42 33.90
CA SER A 733 -5.30 -1.86 35.08
C SER A 733 -3.80 -1.58 34.95
N PRO A 734 -3.08 -1.29 36.05
CA PRO A 734 -1.63 -1.21 36.01
C PRO A 734 -0.98 -2.57 35.67
N GLY A 735 0.15 -2.52 34.95
CA GLY A 735 0.92 -3.69 34.55
C GLY A 735 0.53 -4.21 33.15
N GLY A 736 0.47 -5.53 33.00
CA GLY A 736 0.15 -6.21 31.74
C GLY A 736 1.35 -6.42 30.80
N ALA A 737 1.07 -7.01 29.63
CA ALA A 737 1.96 -7.09 28.47
C ALA A 737 1.45 -6.14 27.36
N PRO A 738 2.27 -5.78 26.35
CA PRO A 738 1.80 -5.09 25.15
C PRO A 738 0.79 -5.92 24.35
N ASP A 739 0.01 -5.28 23.48
CA ASP A 739 -0.89 -5.97 22.55
C ASP A 739 -0.23 -6.08 21.16
N ALA A 740 0.28 -7.28 20.86
CA ALA A 740 0.88 -7.60 19.55
C ALA A 740 -0.15 -8.17 18.54
N LEU A 741 -1.45 -7.96 18.77
CA LEU A 741 -2.52 -8.52 17.94
C LEU A 741 -3.33 -7.45 17.21
N ASN A 742 -3.61 -6.30 17.85
CA ASN A 742 -4.53 -5.30 17.33
C ASN A 742 -3.78 -4.08 16.78
N ASN A 743 -4.16 -3.57 15.60
CA ASN A 743 -3.65 -2.30 15.06
C ASN A 743 -4.26 -1.05 15.73
N TYR A 744 -4.67 -1.22 16.99
CA TYR A 744 -5.19 -0.20 17.87
C TYR A 744 -4.99 -0.62 19.33
N GLU A 745 -4.57 0.34 20.17
CA GLU A 745 -4.42 0.16 21.61
C GLU A 745 -5.05 1.34 22.36
N ALA A 746 -5.77 1.06 23.45
CA ALA A 746 -6.43 2.08 24.27
C ALA A 746 -6.11 1.96 25.78
N ILE A 747 -6.05 3.10 26.47
CA ILE A 747 -5.89 3.21 27.93
C ILE A 747 -6.95 4.18 28.47
N PHE A 748 -7.92 3.71 29.25
CA PHE A 748 -8.95 4.55 29.88
C PHE A 748 -8.80 4.57 31.41
N LEU A 749 -8.79 5.76 32.00
CA LEU A 749 -8.77 5.96 33.45
C LEU A 749 -10.02 6.73 33.92
N PRO A 750 -10.59 6.38 35.09
CA PRO A 750 -11.86 6.94 35.55
C PRO A 750 -11.76 8.42 35.94
N ALA A 751 -12.91 9.08 35.99
CA ALA A 751 -13.06 10.37 36.66
C ALA A 751 -12.55 10.29 38.11
N GLY A 752 -11.90 11.35 38.59
CA GLY A 752 -11.12 11.38 39.82
C GLY A 752 -9.62 11.16 39.62
N THR A 753 -9.19 10.76 38.42
CA THR A 753 -7.76 10.72 38.04
C THR A 753 -7.19 12.14 37.98
N SER A 754 -5.94 12.34 38.41
CA SER A 754 -5.28 13.65 38.40
C SER A 754 -3.76 13.54 38.47
N GLY A 755 -3.06 14.54 37.94
CA GLY A 755 -1.60 14.63 37.91
C GLY A 755 -1.02 14.71 36.49
N SER A 756 0.30 14.72 36.40
CA SER A 756 1.05 14.59 35.15
C SER A 756 1.33 13.12 34.83
N PHE A 757 1.43 12.81 33.54
CA PHE A 757 1.76 11.48 33.04
C PHE A 757 2.54 11.57 31.73
N SER A 758 3.28 10.50 31.45
CA SER A 758 4.04 10.32 30.22
C SER A 758 3.37 9.25 29.38
N VAL A 759 3.16 9.50 28.09
CA VAL A 759 2.70 8.52 27.10
C VAL A 759 3.88 8.16 26.20
N THR A 760 4.04 6.89 25.86
CA THR A 760 5.00 6.42 24.84
C THR A 760 4.28 5.51 23.86
N VAL A 761 4.46 5.76 22.57
CA VAL A 761 4.20 4.78 21.50
C VAL A 761 5.55 4.17 21.12
N THR A 762 5.60 2.85 20.95
CA THR A 762 6.83 2.10 20.64
C THR A 762 6.59 1.20 19.44
N ALA A 763 7.43 1.32 18.41
CA ALA A 763 7.45 0.37 17.30
C ALA A 763 8.18 -0.90 17.76
N HIS A 764 7.45 -1.93 18.16
CA HIS A 764 8.05 -3.22 18.56
C HIS A 764 8.54 -4.02 17.35
N ASN A 765 7.83 -3.92 16.23
CA ASN A 765 8.22 -4.58 14.97
C ASN A 765 7.64 -3.80 13.79
N VAL A 766 8.48 -3.13 13.01
CA VAL A 766 8.16 -2.64 11.67
C VAL A 766 8.70 -3.67 10.68
N ALA A 767 7.81 -4.37 9.98
CA ALA A 767 8.13 -5.51 9.12
C ALA A 767 7.53 -5.41 7.71
N GLY A 768 6.87 -4.29 7.40
CA GLY A 768 6.39 -3.96 6.07
C GLY A 768 5.93 -2.50 5.98
N ASN A 769 5.76 -2.02 4.75
CA ASN A 769 5.40 -0.63 4.46
C ASN A 769 3.92 -0.33 4.77
N GLY A 770 3.69 0.53 5.75
CA GLY A 770 2.39 1.08 6.14
C GLY A 770 2.11 2.49 5.61
N VAL A 771 3.11 3.15 4.99
CA VAL A 771 3.05 4.51 4.43
C VAL A 771 3.52 4.52 2.96
N PRO A 772 2.73 3.97 2.00
CA PRO A 772 3.21 3.75 0.63
C PRO A 772 3.69 5.02 -0.08
N GLY A 773 4.85 4.92 -0.74
CA GLY A 773 5.49 6.03 -1.45
C GLY A 773 6.32 6.97 -0.57
N VAL A 774 6.54 6.61 0.71
CA VAL A 774 7.47 7.27 1.64
C VAL A 774 8.54 6.25 2.06
N GLY A 775 9.62 6.73 2.71
CA GLY A 775 10.54 5.88 3.46
C GLY A 775 11.26 4.80 2.64
N ASP A 776 11.21 3.57 3.16
CA ASP A 776 11.65 2.35 2.48
C ASP A 776 10.56 1.26 2.57
N GLU A 777 10.90 -0.01 2.35
CA GLU A 777 9.94 -1.12 2.40
C GLU A 777 9.41 -1.45 3.83
N THR A 778 9.82 -0.70 4.87
CA THR A 778 9.50 -0.94 6.29
C THR A 778 9.25 0.34 7.08
N ASP A 779 8.06 0.93 6.94
CA ASP A 779 7.61 2.11 7.68
C ASP A 779 6.23 1.92 8.37
N GLN A 780 5.94 2.74 9.40
CA GLN A 780 4.61 2.82 9.98
C GLN A 780 4.35 4.16 10.67
N ASP A 781 3.28 4.86 10.28
CA ASP A 781 2.73 6.00 11.01
C ASP A 781 1.56 5.60 11.93
N PHE A 782 1.08 6.54 12.74
CA PHE A 782 -0.09 6.33 13.61
C PHE A 782 -0.91 7.60 13.83
N ALA A 783 -2.18 7.41 14.17
CA ALA A 783 -3.04 8.41 14.78
C ALA A 783 -3.16 8.18 16.29
N PHE A 784 -3.28 9.26 17.06
CA PHE A 784 -3.38 9.24 18.52
C PHE A 784 -4.35 10.30 19.04
N VAL A 785 -5.23 9.89 19.94
CA VAL A 785 -6.21 10.73 20.65
C VAL A 785 -5.94 10.68 22.15
N CYS A 786 -5.74 11.85 22.76
CA CYS A 786 -5.62 12.04 24.20
C CYS A 786 -6.77 12.93 24.67
N TYR A 787 -7.88 12.33 25.10
CA TYR A 787 -9.03 13.03 25.66
C TYR A 787 -8.80 13.37 27.15
N ASN A 788 -9.18 14.60 27.53
CA ASN A 788 -8.99 15.20 28.85
C ASN A 788 -7.50 15.42 29.20
N CYS A 789 -6.72 15.84 28.20
CA CYS A 789 -5.28 16.02 28.29
C CYS A 789 -4.90 17.47 27.97
N VAL A 790 -4.29 18.17 28.93
CA VAL A 790 -3.75 19.52 28.73
C VAL A 790 -2.22 19.51 28.75
N GLN A 791 -1.61 20.06 27.70
CA GLN A 791 -0.18 20.34 27.69
C GLN A 791 0.17 21.25 28.87
N THR A 792 1.10 20.82 29.72
CA THR A 792 1.64 21.66 30.78
C THR A 792 2.38 22.86 30.17
N PRO A 793 2.35 24.05 30.82
CA PRO A 793 3.20 25.17 30.42
C PRO A 793 4.68 24.75 30.44
N ASP A 794 5.31 24.70 29.27
CA ASP A 794 6.65 24.13 29.04
C ASP A 794 7.50 24.98 28.04
N PHE A 795 8.77 24.65 27.79
CA PHE A 795 9.63 25.24 26.76
C PHE A 795 10.54 24.21 26.07
N GLU A 796 10.61 24.25 24.74
CA GLU A 796 11.61 23.48 23.98
C GLU A 796 12.90 24.28 23.82
N ILE A 797 14.03 23.61 23.58
CA ILE A 797 15.31 24.24 23.19
C ILE A 797 15.61 23.87 21.74
N THR A 798 15.67 24.87 20.86
CA THR A 798 16.00 24.72 19.43
C THR A 798 17.39 25.27 19.18
N ILE A 799 18.21 24.52 18.44
CA ILE A 799 19.57 24.91 18.03
C ILE A 799 19.62 24.78 16.52
N VAL A 800 20.01 25.84 15.80
CA VAL A 800 19.98 25.85 14.33
C VAL A 800 21.21 26.57 13.76
N PRO A 801 21.98 25.93 12.85
CA PRO A 801 21.92 24.50 12.50
C PRO A 801 22.32 23.56 13.65
N ALA A 802 21.80 22.32 13.65
CA ALA A 802 22.14 21.29 14.64
C ALA A 802 23.55 20.70 14.44
N ASP A 803 24.17 20.94 13.29
CA ASP A 803 25.51 20.44 12.93
C ASP A 803 26.36 21.61 12.47
N GLN A 804 27.56 21.75 13.04
CA GLN A 804 28.47 22.85 12.82
C GLN A 804 29.82 22.33 12.32
N SER A 805 30.22 22.70 11.11
CA SER A 805 31.56 22.37 10.58
C SER A 805 32.51 23.55 10.67
N THR A 806 33.74 23.34 11.15
CA THR A 806 34.77 24.39 11.23
C THR A 806 36.18 23.88 10.95
N CYS A 807 36.96 24.65 10.20
CA CYS A 807 38.38 24.42 10.07
C CYS A 807 39.12 24.86 11.34
N GLN A 808 40.27 24.24 11.64
CA GLN A 808 41.20 24.67 12.70
C GLN A 808 41.78 26.08 12.47
N THR A 809 41.63 26.67 11.28
CA THR A 809 41.98 28.08 11.03
C THR A 809 40.98 29.06 11.67
N THR A 810 39.78 28.62 12.01
CA THR A 810 38.75 29.42 12.68
C THR A 810 39.06 29.51 14.17
N ASN A 811 39.19 30.72 14.72
CA ASN A 811 39.35 30.90 16.16
C ASN A 811 38.02 30.97 16.91
N ASP A 812 37.00 31.58 16.33
CA ASP A 812 35.72 31.91 16.99
C ASP A 812 34.52 31.58 16.08
N MET A 813 33.43 31.09 16.68
CA MET A 813 32.18 30.73 16.01
C MET A 813 30.99 31.19 16.86
N ASN A 814 29.88 31.57 16.22
CA ASN A 814 28.63 31.91 16.89
C ASN A 814 27.51 30.98 16.42
N LEU A 815 26.76 30.41 17.35
CA LEU A 815 25.59 29.58 17.09
C LEU A 815 24.36 30.18 17.78
N ASN A 816 23.22 30.17 17.08
CA ASN A 816 21.95 30.62 17.64
C ASN A 816 21.29 29.48 18.42
N VAL A 817 20.86 29.78 19.65
CA VAL A 817 19.95 28.92 20.43
C VAL A 817 18.68 29.72 20.72
N SER A 818 17.52 29.14 20.44
CA SER A 818 16.21 29.69 20.78
C SER A 818 15.46 28.76 21.71
N THR A 819 14.52 29.32 22.47
CA THR A 819 13.51 28.52 23.16
C THR A 819 12.14 28.74 22.55
N ARG A 820 11.40 27.66 22.31
CA ARG A 820 9.96 27.75 22.00
C ARG A 820 9.20 27.88 23.30
N LYS A 821 8.03 28.51 23.25
CA LYS A 821 7.10 28.64 24.38
C LYS A 821 5.91 27.71 24.15
N LEU A 822 5.69 26.75 25.05
CA LEU A 822 4.52 25.87 25.05
C LEU A 822 3.52 26.33 26.13
N ALA A 823 2.23 26.12 25.88
CA ALA A 823 1.11 26.34 26.81
C ALA A 823 1.24 27.55 27.78
N GLY A 824 1.74 28.69 27.30
CA GLY A 824 1.83 29.93 28.08
C GLY A 824 3.08 30.10 28.98
N PHE A 825 4.03 29.17 29.03
CA PHE A 825 5.17 29.17 29.97
C PHE A 825 6.00 30.46 29.97
N SER A 826 6.50 30.88 31.13
CA SER A 826 7.11 32.21 31.30
C SER A 826 8.17 32.31 32.40
N GLU A 827 8.66 31.18 32.92
CA GLU A 827 9.82 31.20 33.82
C GLU A 827 11.10 31.63 33.07
N GLN A 828 12.14 32.01 33.82
CA GLN A 828 13.45 32.29 33.25
C GLN A 828 14.23 31.00 33.06
N VAL A 829 14.69 30.76 31.84
CA VAL A 829 15.51 29.61 31.45
C VAL A 829 16.98 30.02 31.47
N VAL A 830 17.77 29.42 32.36
CA VAL A 830 19.23 29.58 32.42
C VAL A 830 19.89 28.58 31.49
N LEU A 831 20.67 29.06 30.52
CA LEU A 831 21.35 28.23 29.53
C LEU A 831 22.79 27.90 29.97
N SER A 832 23.24 26.69 29.61
CA SER A 832 24.61 26.20 29.82
C SER A 832 25.02 25.23 28.70
N VAL A 833 26.32 25.03 28.46
CA VAL A 833 26.85 24.09 27.46
C VAL A 833 27.87 23.14 28.09
N GLN A 834 27.83 21.86 27.71
CA GLN A 834 28.80 20.82 28.06
C GLN A 834 29.31 20.11 26.80
N GLY A 835 30.38 19.31 26.91
CA GLY A 835 30.97 18.58 25.77
C GLY A 835 32.02 19.35 24.95
N LEU A 836 32.51 20.49 25.45
CA LEU A 836 33.49 21.34 24.74
C LEU A 836 34.81 20.60 24.43
N PRO A 837 35.41 20.81 23.23
CA PRO A 837 36.77 20.34 22.93
C PRO A 837 37.82 20.95 23.87
N ALA A 838 38.92 20.23 24.10
CA ALA A 838 40.01 20.71 24.93
C ALA A 838 40.63 22.00 24.35
N GLY A 839 40.64 23.07 25.15
CA GLY A 839 41.15 24.40 24.74
C GLY A 839 40.08 25.38 24.25
N VAL A 840 38.85 24.92 23.99
CA VAL A 840 37.72 25.77 23.57
C VAL A 840 37.02 26.37 24.79
N ASN A 841 36.65 27.64 24.68
CA ASN A 841 35.91 28.39 25.71
C ASN A 841 34.55 28.81 25.13
N VAL A 842 33.49 28.74 25.94
CA VAL A 842 32.13 29.11 25.54
C VAL A 842 31.61 30.29 26.37
N VAL A 843 30.88 31.18 25.72
CA VAL A 843 30.12 32.28 26.33
C VAL A 843 28.72 32.29 25.75
N ILE A 844 27.69 32.28 26.59
CA ILE A 844 26.29 32.42 26.16
C ILE A 844 25.83 33.84 26.52
N ASN A 845 25.29 34.59 25.56
CA ASN A 845 24.85 35.96 25.79
C ASN A 845 23.50 36.28 25.10
N PRO A 846 22.42 36.51 25.86
CA PRO A 846 22.30 36.38 27.32
C PRO A 846 22.26 34.91 27.78
N SER A 847 22.94 34.57 28.88
CA SER A 847 22.91 33.22 29.49
C SER A 847 21.58 32.89 30.21
N THR A 848 20.60 33.79 30.15
CA THR A 848 19.27 33.60 30.74
C THR A 848 18.25 34.31 29.86
N ILE A 849 17.23 33.56 29.43
CA ILE A 849 16.19 34.02 28.50
C ILE A 849 14.80 33.68 29.05
N VAL A 850 13.76 34.21 28.41
CA VAL A 850 12.37 33.74 28.59
C VAL A 850 11.92 32.94 27.36
N PRO A 851 11.07 31.91 27.52
CA PRO A 851 10.52 31.11 26.42
C PRO A 851 9.96 31.98 25.28
N GLY A 852 10.29 31.63 24.03
CA GLY A 852 10.00 32.43 22.85
C GLY A 852 11.09 33.45 22.49
N SER A 853 12.26 33.39 23.14
CA SER A 853 13.42 34.26 22.86
C SER A 853 14.63 33.47 22.39
N SER A 854 15.61 34.15 21.80
CA SER A 854 16.91 33.58 21.41
C SER A 854 18.09 34.16 22.20
N SER A 855 19.21 33.46 22.11
CA SER A 855 20.52 33.80 22.65
C SER A 855 21.61 33.31 21.69
N VAL A 856 22.82 33.86 21.84
CA VAL A 856 23.99 33.47 21.03
C VAL A 856 24.99 32.72 21.90
N ILE A 857 25.40 31.54 21.43
CA ILE A 857 26.52 30.75 21.95
C ILE A 857 27.77 31.13 21.15
N THR A 858 28.68 31.88 21.76
CA THR A 858 30.00 32.18 21.20
C THR A 858 31.01 31.14 21.69
N MET A 859 31.56 30.36 20.77
CA MET A 859 32.72 29.48 21.00
C MET A 859 33.99 30.19 20.56
N SER A 860 35.08 30.03 21.32
CA SER A 860 36.33 30.75 21.12
C SER A 860 37.56 29.90 21.46
N GLY A 861 38.65 30.09 20.71
CA GLY A 861 39.84 29.22 20.78
C GLY A 861 39.69 27.91 20.00
N LEU A 862 38.77 27.83 19.04
CA LEU A 862 38.52 26.65 18.20
C LEU A 862 39.76 26.16 17.44
N SER A 863 40.70 27.06 17.14
CA SER A 863 42.01 26.73 16.56
C SER A 863 42.95 25.92 17.46
N ASN A 864 42.51 25.55 18.68
CA ASN A 864 43.21 24.66 19.60
C ASN A 864 42.52 23.29 19.73
N ALA A 865 41.32 23.12 19.17
CA ALA A 865 40.63 21.83 19.14
C ALA A 865 41.36 20.86 18.18
N ALA A 866 41.39 19.58 18.53
CA ALA A 866 41.84 18.56 17.58
C ALA A 866 40.80 18.37 16.48
N ALA A 867 41.19 17.77 15.35
CA ALA A 867 40.23 17.35 14.33
C ALA A 867 39.36 16.19 14.85
N GLY A 868 38.12 16.11 14.38
CA GLY A 868 37.11 15.14 14.78
C GLY A 868 35.82 15.78 15.30
N ASP A 869 34.90 14.91 15.73
CA ASP A 869 33.50 15.26 15.98
C ASP A 869 33.19 15.35 17.47
N TYR A 870 32.52 16.44 17.86
CA TYR A 870 32.22 16.74 19.27
C TYR A 870 30.72 16.96 19.47
N LYS A 871 30.09 16.15 20.32
CA LYS A 871 28.67 16.31 20.71
C LYS A 871 28.56 17.32 21.85
N LEU A 872 28.07 18.53 21.57
CA LEU A 872 27.91 19.60 22.55
C LEU A 872 26.46 19.66 23.03
N THR A 873 26.23 19.45 24.32
CA THR A 873 24.89 19.47 24.93
C THR A 873 24.60 20.85 25.52
N VAL A 874 23.49 21.46 25.10
CA VAL A 874 22.97 22.72 25.64
C VAL A 874 21.83 22.41 26.61
N THR A 875 22.01 22.74 27.89
CA THR A 875 21.00 22.52 28.94
C THR A 875 20.36 23.86 29.33
N GLY A 876 19.03 23.92 29.28
CA GLY A 876 18.21 25.03 29.76
C GLY A 876 17.47 24.65 31.04
N MET A 877 17.65 25.42 32.10
CA MET A 877 17.12 25.16 33.44
C MET A 877 16.16 26.28 33.85
N ALA A 878 14.89 25.92 34.08
CA ALA A 878 13.90 26.76 34.76
C ALA A 878 13.84 26.35 36.26
N VAL A 879 12.86 26.86 37.01
CA VAL A 879 12.65 26.50 38.43
C VAL A 879 11.80 25.24 38.57
N SER A 880 10.81 25.05 37.70
CA SER A 880 9.93 23.88 37.68
C SER A 880 10.47 22.68 36.90
N GLN A 881 11.34 22.91 35.91
CA GLN A 881 11.72 21.93 34.89
C GLN A 881 13.11 22.21 34.28
N THR A 882 13.70 21.23 33.60
CA THR A 882 15.01 21.35 32.94
C THR A 882 15.03 20.50 31.68
N HIS A 883 15.44 21.10 30.57
CA HIS A 883 15.51 20.46 29.25
C HIS A 883 16.92 20.56 28.66
N SER A 884 17.23 19.68 27.72
CA SER A 884 18.50 19.72 27.00
C SER A 884 18.33 19.30 25.55
N ASN A 885 18.95 20.06 24.65
CA ASN A 885 19.16 19.66 23.26
C ASN A 885 20.68 19.63 22.99
N HIS A 886 21.12 19.14 21.83
CA HIS A 886 22.53 19.04 21.48
C HIS A 886 22.79 19.45 20.04
N PHE A 887 24.05 19.73 19.74
CA PHE A 887 24.54 19.98 18.39
C PHE A 887 25.89 19.30 18.20
N TRP A 888 26.24 18.94 16.97
CA TRP A 888 27.58 18.45 16.65
C TRP A 888 28.49 19.58 16.19
N LEU A 889 29.77 19.47 16.55
CA LEU A 889 30.85 20.33 16.08
C LEU A 889 31.91 19.44 15.42
N HIS A 890 31.99 19.50 14.09
CA HIS A 890 32.95 18.80 13.26
C HIS A 890 34.16 19.71 13.04
N VAL A 891 35.35 19.30 13.51
CA VAL A 891 36.58 20.08 13.35
C VAL A 891 37.45 19.43 12.27
N SER A 892 37.77 20.18 11.22
CA SER A 892 38.68 19.76 10.13
C SER A 892 40.04 20.45 10.27
N ASP A 893 41.15 19.73 10.02
CA ASP A 893 42.51 20.29 10.03
C ASP A 893 43.08 20.58 8.63
N ALA A 894 42.47 20.02 7.58
CA ALA A 894 42.89 20.17 6.19
C ALA A 894 41.71 20.22 5.21
N LEU A 895 42.02 20.64 3.97
CA LEU A 895 41.16 20.48 2.80
C LEU A 895 40.82 18.99 2.55
N PRO A 896 39.65 18.67 1.96
CA PRO A 896 39.28 17.30 1.64
C PRO A 896 40.19 16.73 0.54
N SER A 897 40.35 15.41 0.51
CA SER A 897 41.15 14.77 -0.55
C SER A 897 40.33 14.69 -1.84
N PRO A 898 40.88 15.11 -3.00
CA PRO A 898 40.17 15.06 -4.26
C PRO A 898 39.93 13.60 -4.68
N VAL A 899 38.71 13.29 -5.13
CA VAL A 899 38.35 11.95 -5.60
C VAL A 899 39.05 11.59 -6.90
N THR A 900 39.23 10.29 -7.11
CA THR A 900 39.68 9.69 -8.39
C THR A 900 38.45 9.26 -9.18
N LEU A 901 38.32 9.75 -10.41
CA LEU A 901 37.22 9.40 -11.33
C LEU A 901 37.51 8.07 -12.03
N SER A 902 36.48 7.26 -12.28
CA SER A 902 36.61 5.92 -12.89
C SER A 902 35.83 5.73 -14.20
N GLU A 903 34.55 6.10 -14.25
CA GLU A 903 33.69 5.95 -15.44
C GLU A 903 32.87 7.24 -15.64
N PRO A 904 32.66 7.73 -16.89
CA PRO A 904 33.38 7.36 -18.11
C PRO A 904 34.87 7.74 -17.99
N PRO A 905 35.81 6.86 -18.38
CA PRO A 905 37.24 7.10 -18.19
C PRO A 905 37.75 8.21 -19.14
N ASP A 906 38.91 8.79 -18.80
CA ASP A 906 39.52 9.84 -19.60
C ASP A 906 39.81 9.41 -21.05
N GLN A 907 39.39 10.22 -22.01
CA GLN A 907 39.41 9.99 -23.44
C GLN A 907 38.54 8.80 -23.91
N ALA A 908 37.45 8.48 -23.19
CA ALA A 908 36.46 7.53 -23.67
C ALA A 908 35.75 8.05 -24.94
N THR A 909 35.60 7.20 -25.93
CA THR A 909 34.73 7.40 -27.11
C THR A 909 33.52 6.50 -27.01
N ASP A 910 32.53 6.73 -27.87
CA ASP A 910 31.36 5.85 -28.02
C ASP A 910 30.55 5.71 -26.71
N VAL A 911 30.45 6.82 -25.95
CA VAL A 911 29.75 6.88 -24.66
C VAL A 911 28.29 7.27 -24.87
N VAL A 912 27.36 6.47 -24.35
CA VAL A 912 25.92 6.78 -24.40
C VAL A 912 25.61 8.15 -23.81
N VAL A 913 24.67 8.86 -24.44
CA VAL A 913 24.28 10.24 -24.07
C VAL A 913 23.60 10.40 -22.69
N ASN A 914 23.40 9.30 -21.95
CA ASN A 914 22.91 9.26 -20.56
C ASN A 914 23.89 8.51 -19.61
N PRO A 915 25.17 8.94 -19.53
CA PRO A 915 26.26 8.15 -18.94
C PRO A 915 26.10 7.91 -17.43
N LEU A 916 26.71 6.83 -16.95
CA LEU A 916 26.91 6.56 -15.53
C LEU A 916 28.28 7.10 -15.09
N PHE A 917 28.28 8.15 -14.28
CA PHE A 917 29.47 8.70 -13.65
C PHE A 917 29.82 7.91 -12.37
N THR A 918 31.11 7.60 -12.14
CA THR A 918 31.58 6.90 -10.93
C THR A 918 32.94 7.41 -10.43
N TRP A 919 33.15 7.40 -9.11
CA TRP A 919 34.40 7.87 -8.48
C TRP A 919 34.70 7.15 -7.16
N SER A 920 35.97 7.24 -6.74
CA SER A 920 36.46 6.71 -5.46
C SER A 920 35.78 7.35 -4.25
N SER A 921 35.58 6.58 -3.17
CA SER A 921 34.98 7.01 -1.90
C SER A 921 35.46 8.41 -1.44
N PRO A 922 34.58 9.42 -1.38
CA PRO A 922 34.96 10.77 -0.97
C PRO A 922 35.32 10.85 0.52
N THR A 923 36.12 11.86 0.90
CA THR A 923 36.37 12.21 2.32
C THR A 923 35.31 13.16 2.89
N THR A 924 34.19 13.33 2.17
CA THR A 924 33.07 14.22 2.46
C THR A 924 31.79 13.44 2.11
N GLU A 925 30.71 13.63 2.86
CA GLU A 925 29.48 12.87 2.67
C GLU A 925 28.82 13.13 1.30
N PHE A 926 28.89 14.39 0.88
CA PHE A 926 28.40 14.87 -0.41
C PHE A 926 29.56 15.38 -1.27
N VAL A 927 29.35 15.37 -2.59
CA VAL A 927 30.22 15.96 -3.61
C VAL A 927 29.37 16.63 -4.70
N THR A 928 29.95 17.56 -5.44
CA THR A 928 29.29 18.15 -6.62
C THR A 928 29.84 17.53 -7.89
N LEU A 929 28.98 16.94 -8.72
CA LEU A 929 29.29 16.47 -10.06
C LEU A 929 29.01 17.59 -11.07
N GLN A 930 29.98 17.92 -11.91
CA GLN A 930 29.82 18.87 -13.02
C GLN A 930 30.19 18.23 -14.36
N VAL A 931 29.41 18.53 -15.40
CA VAL A 931 29.66 18.20 -16.81
C VAL A 931 29.53 19.47 -17.66
N ALA A 932 30.46 19.69 -18.58
CA ALA A 932 30.53 20.87 -19.44
C ALA A 932 30.95 20.49 -20.86
N THR A 933 30.57 21.30 -21.85
CA THR A 933 31.04 21.13 -23.24
C THR A 933 32.42 21.76 -23.50
N ASP A 934 33.05 22.32 -22.46
CA ASP A 934 34.41 22.88 -22.53
C ASP A 934 35.28 22.55 -21.30
N ALA A 935 36.58 22.32 -21.54
CA ALA A 935 37.54 21.89 -20.53
C ALA A 935 37.86 22.92 -19.43
N ALA A 936 37.45 24.19 -19.57
CA ALA A 936 37.55 25.20 -18.52
C ALA A 936 36.29 25.27 -17.64
N PHE A 937 35.20 24.58 -18.02
CA PHE A 937 33.89 24.62 -17.35
C PHE A 937 33.33 26.04 -17.28
N THR A 938 33.32 26.71 -18.43
CA THR A 938 32.56 27.95 -18.66
C THR A 938 31.13 27.65 -19.13
N ASP A 939 30.95 26.64 -19.99
CA ASP A 939 29.66 26.21 -20.54
C ASP A 939 29.25 24.87 -19.90
N ILE A 940 28.76 24.95 -18.65
CA ILE A 940 28.33 23.80 -17.84
C ILE A 940 26.92 23.36 -18.26
N VAL A 941 26.77 22.09 -18.66
CA VAL A 941 25.50 21.45 -19.06
C VAL A 941 24.87 20.60 -17.95
N TYR A 942 25.64 20.25 -16.92
CA TYR A 942 25.15 19.53 -15.73
C TYR A 942 25.90 19.99 -14.49
N ASP A 943 25.18 20.30 -13.41
CA ASP A 943 25.73 20.66 -12.10
C ASP A 943 24.78 20.13 -11.02
N THR A 944 25.22 19.15 -10.23
CA THR A 944 24.37 18.50 -9.22
C THR A 944 25.16 18.02 -8.01
N VAL A 945 24.49 17.96 -6.85
CA VAL A 945 25.06 17.43 -5.60
C VAL A 945 24.68 15.96 -5.45
N VAL A 946 25.68 15.11 -5.24
CA VAL A 946 25.54 13.65 -5.17
C VAL A 946 26.03 13.16 -3.81
N GLN A 947 25.29 12.24 -3.20
CA GLN A 947 25.73 11.46 -2.04
C GLN A 947 26.34 10.13 -2.53
N GLY A 948 27.53 9.77 -2.03
CA GLY A 948 28.18 8.50 -2.39
C GLY A 948 29.18 8.56 -3.56
N GLN A 949 29.14 7.56 -4.44
CA GLN A 949 30.24 7.20 -5.37
C GLN A 949 29.87 7.08 -6.85
N SER A 950 28.59 7.28 -7.20
CA SER A 950 28.12 7.13 -8.56
C SER A 950 26.84 7.93 -8.80
N HIS A 951 26.65 8.42 -10.03
CA HIS A 951 25.46 9.14 -10.46
C HIS A 951 25.18 8.89 -11.94
N ARG A 952 23.94 8.54 -12.30
CA ARG A 952 23.54 8.45 -13.72
C ARG A 952 23.07 9.82 -14.19
N TYR A 953 23.49 10.23 -15.37
CA TYR A 953 22.85 11.33 -16.08
C TYR A 953 21.44 10.91 -16.47
N ASP A 954 20.49 11.28 -15.61
CA ASP A 954 19.07 11.14 -15.83
C ASP A 954 18.46 12.55 -15.78
N SER A 955 17.88 12.97 -16.90
CA SER A 955 17.01 14.12 -16.98
C SER A 955 15.86 13.73 -17.90
N LEU A 956 14.67 13.60 -17.33
CA LEU A 956 13.48 12.98 -17.96
C LEU A 956 12.94 13.71 -19.22
N LEU A 957 13.67 14.69 -19.76
CA LEU A 957 13.33 15.48 -20.94
C LEU A 957 14.53 15.76 -21.88
N ASN A 958 15.78 15.48 -21.48
CA ASN A 958 16.97 15.77 -22.31
C ASN A 958 18.12 14.78 -22.09
N ASN A 959 18.77 14.42 -23.19
CA ASN A 959 20.05 13.72 -23.25
C ASN A 959 21.22 14.72 -23.31
N LEU A 960 22.47 14.26 -23.15
CA LEU A 960 23.64 15.02 -23.59
C LEU A 960 23.68 15.11 -25.13
N ASP A 961 24.31 16.17 -25.66
CA ASP A 961 24.55 16.32 -27.10
C ASP A 961 25.34 15.12 -27.67
N ARG A 962 24.95 14.61 -28.85
CA ARG A 962 25.65 13.54 -29.61
C ARG A 962 26.92 14.04 -30.30
N ASP A 963 27.81 13.12 -30.67
CA ASP A 963 29.10 13.41 -31.34
C ASP A 963 29.90 14.55 -30.68
N THR A 964 29.72 14.74 -29.36
CA THR A 964 30.17 15.94 -28.65
C THR A 964 31.17 15.57 -27.57
N HIS A 965 32.22 16.38 -27.47
CA HIS A 965 33.21 16.27 -26.41
C HIS A 965 32.67 16.92 -25.13
N HIS A 966 32.49 16.11 -24.09
CA HIS A 966 32.05 16.51 -22.76
C HIS A 966 33.19 16.34 -21.76
N TYR A 967 33.32 17.30 -20.86
CA TYR A 967 34.33 17.35 -19.81
C TYR A 967 33.64 17.25 -18.46
N TRP A 968 34.08 16.34 -17.60
CA TRP A 968 33.45 16.13 -16.30
C TRP A 968 34.46 16.14 -15.14
N ARG A 969 33.96 16.53 -13.97
CA ARG A 969 34.75 16.62 -12.73
C ARG A 969 33.86 16.47 -11.50
N VAL A 970 34.48 16.10 -10.38
CA VAL A 970 33.82 16.03 -9.07
C VAL A 970 34.53 16.95 -8.08
N LEU A 971 33.76 17.73 -7.33
CA LEU A 971 34.22 18.69 -6.35
C LEU A 971 33.87 18.17 -4.94
N SER A 972 34.84 18.20 -4.03
CA SER A 972 34.68 17.78 -2.63
C SER A 972 34.93 18.97 -1.73
N GLU A 973 34.05 19.23 -0.75
CA GLU A 973 34.13 20.42 0.10
C GLU A 973 33.99 20.10 1.59
N ASN A 974 34.83 20.75 2.41
CA ASN A 974 34.65 20.80 3.86
C ASN A 974 34.85 22.23 4.36
N SER A 975 34.75 22.41 5.68
CA SER A 975 34.89 23.73 6.32
C SER A 975 36.27 24.41 6.19
N CYS A 976 37.31 23.71 5.73
CA CYS A 976 38.60 24.30 5.33
C CYS A 976 38.62 24.77 3.86
N GLY A 977 37.62 24.40 3.06
CA GLY A 977 37.45 24.75 1.65
C GLY A 977 37.26 23.53 0.75
N GLN A 978 37.27 23.81 -0.56
CA GLN A 978 36.97 22.86 -1.62
C GLN A 978 38.24 22.33 -2.32
N THR A 979 38.21 21.07 -2.75
CA THR A 979 39.14 20.51 -3.74
C THR A 979 38.36 19.95 -4.92
N VAL A 980 39.06 19.81 -6.05
CA VAL A 980 38.48 19.37 -7.33
C VAL A 980 39.28 18.15 -7.80
N SER A 981 38.60 17.17 -8.38
CA SER A 981 39.22 16.03 -9.06
C SER A 981 40.11 16.50 -10.22
N LEU A 982 40.83 15.56 -10.83
CA LEU A 982 41.22 15.79 -12.23
C LEU A 982 39.95 15.83 -13.09
N THR A 983 39.91 16.72 -14.07
CA THR A 983 38.93 16.65 -15.17
C THR A 983 39.22 15.42 -16.01
N GLN A 984 38.18 14.73 -16.45
CA GLN A 984 38.23 13.73 -17.51
C GLN A 984 37.36 14.17 -18.69
N GLU A 985 37.77 13.78 -19.89
CA GLU A 985 37.06 14.05 -21.14
C GLU A 985 36.44 12.76 -21.68
N PHE A 986 35.24 12.85 -22.25
CA PHE A 986 34.64 11.78 -23.05
C PHE A 986 33.94 12.34 -24.27
N HIS A 987 33.72 11.50 -25.27
CA HIS A 987 33.02 11.83 -26.51
C HIS A 987 31.77 10.94 -26.61
N THR A 988 30.61 11.58 -26.80
CA THR A 988 29.33 10.87 -26.90
C THR A 988 29.17 10.17 -28.24
N ASP A 989 28.49 9.03 -28.21
CA ASP A 989 28.19 8.28 -29.42
C ASP A 989 27.16 8.97 -30.35
N ASP A 990 27.02 8.37 -31.54
CA ASP A 990 25.96 8.63 -32.50
C ASP A 990 25.06 7.38 -32.60
N THR A 991 24.56 6.89 -31.45
CA THR A 991 23.78 5.65 -31.44
C THR A 991 22.43 5.78 -32.15
N PHE A 992 22.11 4.72 -32.92
CA PHE A 992 20.87 4.61 -33.66
C PHE A 992 19.66 4.63 -32.72
N SER A 993 18.91 5.72 -32.78
CA SER A 993 17.82 6.05 -31.87
C SER A 993 16.45 5.96 -32.53
N ILE A 994 15.43 5.70 -31.72
CA ILE A 994 14.10 5.31 -32.19
C ILE A 994 13.06 6.16 -31.48
N LEU A 995 12.07 6.66 -32.20
CA LEU A 995 10.86 7.26 -31.64
C LEU A 995 9.69 6.30 -31.83
N LEU A 996 8.99 5.97 -30.75
CA LEU A 996 7.63 5.44 -30.82
C LEU A 996 6.65 6.61 -30.82
N VAL A 997 5.72 6.61 -31.76
CA VAL A 997 4.60 7.55 -31.83
C VAL A 997 3.32 6.75 -31.62
N ASP A 998 2.61 7.10 -30.57
CA ASP A 998 1.31 6.56 -30.19
C ASP A 998 0.23 7.56 -30.56
N ASP A 999 -0.64 7.13 -31.47
CA ASP A 999 -1.67 7.91 -32.14
C ASP A 999 -3.04 7.19 -32.03
N ASP A 1000 -3.20 6.30 -31.02
CA ASP A 1000 -4.38 5.42 -30.87
C ASP A 1000 -5.60 6.06 -30.18
N TRP A 1001 -5.42 7.24 -29.53
CA TRP A 1001 -6.47 7.98 -28.79
C TRP A 1001 -7.22 7.12 -27.74
N GLY A 1002 -6.53 6.13 -27.17
CA GLY A 1002 -7.11 5.02 -26.44
C GLY A 1002 -7.85 5.40 -25.16
N MET A 1003 -7.55 6.54 -24.50
CA MET A 1003 -8.16 6.84 -23.21
C MET A 1003 -9.65 7.23 -23.34
N ILE A 1004 -10.02 7.94 -24.41
CA ILE A 1004 -11.44 8.28 -24.68
C ILE A 1004 -12.27 7.05 -25.07
N MET A 1005 -11.69 6.08 -25.79
CA MET A 1005 -12.40 4.88 -26.23
C MET A 1005 -12.50 3.83 -25.11
N SER A 1006 -11.44 3.68 -24.31
CA SER A 1006 -11.42 2.94 -23.03
C SER A 1006 -12.57 3.35 -22.11
N LEU A 1007 -12.84 4.66 -21.99
CA LEU A 1007 -13.95 5.21 -21.18
C LEU A 1007 -15.36 4.81 -21.67
N ILE A 1008 -15.52 4.30 -22.90
CA ILE A 1008 -16.79 3.78 -23.43
C ILE A 1008 -16.78 2.26 -23.71
N GLY A 1009 -15.69 1.56 -23.36
CA GLY A 1009 -15.60 0.10 -23.38
C GLY A 1009 -15.32 -0.53 -24.74
N TRP A 1010 -14.65 0.19 -25.64
CA TRP A 1010 -14.17 -0.31 -26.94
C TRP A 1010 -12.74 0.23 -27.18
N GLY A 1011 -11.92 -0.49 -27.96
CA GLY A 1011 -10.51 -0.13 -28.19
C GLY A 1011 -9.53 -0.84 -27.24
N GLN A 1012 -8.32 -1.12 -27.74
CA GLN A 1012 -7.19 -1.66 -26.98
C GLN A 1012 -6.27 -0.52 -26.51
N GLN A 1013 -5.40 -0.77 -25.52
CA GLN A 1013 -4.22 0.08 -25.28
C GLN A 1013 -3.05 -0.46 -26.11
N VAL A 1014 -2.77 0.14 -27.27
CA VAL A 1014 -1.76 -0.38 -28.19
C VAL A 1014 -0.33 -0.11 -27.68
N GLU A 1015 -0.12 0.95 -26.88
CA GLU A 1015 1.11 1.24 -26.13
C GLU A 1015 1.81 -0.03 -25.60
N THR A 1016 1.09 -0.79 -24.76
CA THR A 1016 1.67 -1.93 -24.02
C THR A 1016 2.17 -3.02 -24.98
N ALA A 1017 1.52 -3.17 -26.13
CA ALA A 1017 1.90 -4.12 -27.16
C ALA A 1017 3.26 -3.78 -27.81
N PHE A 1018 3.54 -2.49 -28.02
CA PHE A 1018 4.75 -1.97 -28.65
C PHE A 1018 5.89 -1.78 -27.65
N VAL A 1019 5.64 -1.13 -26.51
CA VAL A 1019 6.61 -0.87 -25.44
C VAL A 1019 7.22 -2.17 -24.92
N THR A 1020 6.40 -3.23 -24.75
CA THR A 1020 6.89 -4.55 -24.33
C THR A 1020 7.83 -5.18 -25.36
N ALA A 1021 7.53 -5.06 -26.66
CA ALA A 1021 8.36 -5.63 -27.72
C ALA A 1021 9.69 -4.88 -27.88
N MET A 1022 9.66 -3.55 -27.78
CA MET A 1022 10.84 -2.69 -27.90
C MET A 1022 11.83 -2.85 -26.73
N ASN A 1023 11.31 -2.97 -25.50
CA ASN A 1023 12.14 -3.21 -24.31
C ASN A 1023 12.96 -4.51 -24.38
N HIS A 1024 12.53 -5.51 -25.15
CA HIS A 1024 13.29 -6.75 -25.34
C HIS A 1024 14.66 -6.55 -26.02
N GLN A 1025 14.80 -5.56 -26.93
CA GLN A 1025 16.08 -5.28 -27.58
C GLN A 1025 17.13 -4.67 -26.63
N GLY A 1026 16.71 -4.10 -25.49
CA GLY A 1026 17.55 -3.16 -24.73
C GLY A 1026 17.91 -1.89 -25.52
N SER A 1027 17.20 -1.60 -26.61
CA SER A 1027 17.35 -0.37 -27.39
C SER A 1027 16.55 0.74 -26.73
N TYR A 1028 17.20 1.85 -26.37
CA TYR A 1028 16.54 3.02 -25.81
C TYR A 1028 15.77 3.78 -26.91
N PHE A 1029 14.50 4.08 -26.64
CA PHE A 1029 13.60 4.80 -27.54
C PHE A 1029 12.97 6.00 -26.83
N GLY A 1030 12.66 7.05 -27.59
CA GLY A 1030 11.74 8.10 -27.16
C GLY A 1030 10.30 7.65 -27.34
N TYR A 1031 9.39 8.22 -26.56
CA TYR A 1031 7.95 7.97 -26.63
C TYR A 1031 7.20 9.30 -26.86
N TRP A 1032 6.22 9.30 -27.76
CA TRP A 1032 5.35 10.44 -28.02
C TRP A 1032 3.90 9.98 -28.12
N ASP A 1033 3.14 10.16 -27.05
CA ASP A 1033 1.70 9.97 -26.99
C ASP A 1033 1.00 11.26 -27.44
N VAL A 1034 0.27 11.18 -28.55
CA VAL A 1034 -0.46 12.29 -29.17
C VAL A 1034 -1.63 12.77 -28.29
N GLU A 1035 -2.28 11.90 -27.51
CA GLU A 1035 -3.32 12.29 -26.54
C GLU A 1035 -2.71 13.07 -25.37
N SER A 1036 -1.57 12.64 -24.80
CA SER A 1036 -0.86 13.40 -23.74
C SER A 1036 -0.40 14.79 -24.21
N MET A 1037 -0.05 14.92 -25.50
CA MET A 1037 0.31 16.18 -26.14
C MET A 1037 -0.91 17.01 -26.59
N GLY A 1038 -2.13 16.59 -26.24
CA GLY A 1038 -3.36 17.34 -26.51
C GLY A 1038 -3.82 17.31 -27.97
N GLY A 1039 -3.43 16.28 -28.72
CA GLY A 1039 -3.66 16.15 -30.16
C GLY A 1039 -2.55 16.73 -31.05
N GLU A 1040 -1.38 17.07 -30.50
CA GLU A 1040 -0.22 17.53 -31.29
C GLU A 1040 0.71 16.35 -31.68
N GLU A 1041 0.59 15.91 -32.93
CA GLU A 1041 1.51 14.96 -33.57
C GLU A 1041 2.96 15.53 -33.71
N PRO A 1042 3.99 14.67 -33.68
CA PRO A 1042 5.39 15.11 -33.57
C PRO A 1042 5.90 15.86 -34.81
N GLY A 1043 6.22 17.14 -34.62
CA GLY A 1043 6.81 17.99 -35.66
C GLY A 1043 8.25 17.65 -36.03
N LEU A 1044 8.74 18.19 -37.16
CA LEU A 1044 10.08 17.91 -37.70
C LEU A 1044 11.22 18.18 -36.71
N GLU A 1045 11.07 19.16 -35.81
CA GLU A 1045 12.06 19.44 -34.76
C GLU A 1045 12.24 18.23 -33.84
N THR A 1046 11.15 17.65 -33.34
CA THR A 1046 11.13 16.37 -32.61
C THR A 1046 11.72 15.24 -33.45
N LEU A 1047 11.17 15.00 -34.65
CA LEU A 1047 11.53 13.86 -35.49
C LEU A 1047 13.01 13.86 -35.90
N SER A 1048 13.61 15.04 -36.11
CA SER A 1048 15.02 15.17 -36.52
C SER A 1048 16.02 14.62 -35.51
N ASN A 1049 15.63 14.47 -34.25
CA ASN A 1049 16.47 13.88 -33.19
C ASN A 1049 16.56 12.35 -33.24
N TYR A 1050 15.82 11.69 -34.16
CA TYR A 1050 15.71 10.24 -34.23
C TYR A 1050 16.18 9.68 -35.57
N ASP A 1051 16.52 8.40 -35.59
CA ASP A 1051 17.06 7.68 -36.76
C ASP A 1051 16.02 6.73 -37.38
N ALA A 1052 15.14 6.17 -36.53
CA ALA A 1052 13.89 5.51 -36.92
C ALA A 1052 12.67 6.10 -36.19
N VAL A 1053 11.52 6.06 -36.86
CA VAL A 1053 10.19 6.28 -36.27
C VAL A 1053 9.36 5.01 -36.43
N ILE A 1054 8.64 4.63 -35.39
CA ILE A 1054 7.62 3.57 -35.40
C ILE A 1054 6.32 4.23 -34.97
N TRP A 1055 5.35 4.30 -35.89
CA TRP A 1055 4.05 4.95 -35.68
C TRP A 1055 2.95 3.90 -35.64
N PHE A 1056 2.11 3.94 -34.62
CA PHE A 1056 0.93 3.08 -34.47
C PHE A 1056 -0.27 3.90 -34.03
N SER A 1057 -1.47 3.49 -34.44
CA SER A 1057 -2.66 4.35 -34.34
C SER A 1057 -3.99 3.61 -34.08
N GLY A 1058 -3.96 2.30 -33.82
CA GLY A 1058 -5.15 1.50 -33.48
C GLY A 1058 -6.34 1.67 -34.43
N ASP A 1059 -7.53 1.87 -33.84
CA ASP A 1059 -8.82 2.15 -34.49
C ASP A 1059 -9.40 3.47 -33.94
N THR A 1060 -9.50 4.51 -34.78
CA THR A 1060 -10.04 5.81 -34.37
C THR A 1060 -11.46 6.04 -34.87
N TYR A 1061 -12.45 5.92 -33.98
CA TYR A 1061 -13.82 6.28 -34.34
C TYR A 1061 -14.05 7.80 -34.36
N PHE A 1062 -14.40 8.32 -35.54
CA PHE A 1062 -14.71 9.74 -35.80
C PHE A 1062 -15.64 10.35 -34.72
N PRO A 1063 -15.28 11.47 -34.07
CA PRO A 1063 -14.68 12.65 -34.73
C PRO A 1063 -13.35 13.17 -34.16
N PHE A 1064 -12.58 12.37 -33.41
CA PHE A 1064 -11.49 12.90 -32.56
C PHE A 1064 -10.11 13.02 -33.23
N GLY A 1065 -9.75 12.12 -34.16
CA GLY A 1065 -8.47 12.13 -34.86
C GLY A 1065 -8.55 11.53 -36.26
N SER A 1066 -7.40 11.11 -36.78
CA SER A 1066 -7.27 10.17 -37.90
C SER A 1066 -6.36 9.04 -37.46
N ALA A 1067 -6.60 7.81 -37.88
CA ALA A 1067 -5.78 6.66 -37.48
C ALA A 1067 -4.44 6.63 -38.25
N GLY A 1068 -3.56 7.58 -37.97
CA GLY A 1068 -2.25 7.73 -38.59
C GLY A 1068 -1.96 9.17 -39.08
N PRO A 1069 -0.71 9.43 -39.53
CA PRO A 1069 -0.17 10.77 -39.71
C PRO A 1069 -1.02 11.74 -40.54
N ASN A 1070 -1.37 12.90 -39.96
CA ASN A 1070 -2.13 13.95 -40.65
C ASN A 1070 -1.30 14.70 -41.73
N GLU A 1071 -1.90 15.61 -42.52
CA GLU A 1071 -1.23 16.35 -43.62
C GLU A 1071 0.05 17.12 -43.19
N GLN A 1072 0.09 17.65 -41.96
CA GLN A 1072 1.26 18.29 -41.38
C GLN A 1072 2.35 17.26 -41.02
N SER A 1073 1.95 16.11 -40.49
CA SER A 1073 2.86 15.01 -40.14
C SER A 1073 3.38 14.26 -41.36
N GLU A 1074 2.58 14.05 -42.41
CA GLU A 1074 3.06 13.60 -43.73
C GLU A 1074 4.15 14.54 -44.27
N THR A 1075 4.02 15.86 -44.03
CA THR A 1075 5.01 16.86 -44.44
C THR A 1075 6.28 16.81 -43.57
N ALA A 1076 6.14 16.56 -42.26
CA ALA A 1076 7.27 16.36 -41.35
C ALA A 1076 8.02 15.05 -41.64
N LEU A 1077 7.29 13.94 -41.80
CA LEU A 1077 7.81 12.63 -42.20
C LEU A 1077 8.43 12.64 -43.59
N THR A 1078 7.89 13.40 -44.55
CA THR A 1078 8.56 13.67 -45.85
C THR A 1078 9.94 14.31 -45.62
N SER A 1079 10.00 15.36 -44.80
CA SER A 1079 11.24 16.10 -44.53
C SER A 1079 12.25 15.28 -43.70
N PHE A 1080 11.78 14.29 -42.95
CA PHE A 1080 12.57 13.32 -42.20
C PHE A 1080 13.11 12.20 -43.11
N LEU A 1081 12.28 11.61 -43.98
CA LEU A 1081 12.70 10.59 -44.94
C LEU A 1081 13.61 11.14 -46.05
N GLU A 1082 13.52 12.43 -46.40
CA GLU A 1082 14.51 13.11 -47.27
C GLU A 1082 15.92 13.22 -46.64
N GLN A 1083 16.14 12.72 -45.42
CA GLN A 1083 17.43 12.64 -44.72
C GLN A 1083 17.89 11.18 -44.50
N ASP A 1084 17.52 10.27 -45.40
CA ASP A 1084 17.89 8.84 -45.39
C ASP A 1084 17.52 8.11 -44.07
N ARG A 1085 16.33 8.42 -43.54
CA ARG A 1085 15.80 7.90 -42.25
C ARG A 1085 14.86 6.70 -42.42
N CYS A 1086 14.49 6.09 -41.29
CA CYS A 1086 13.62 4.91 -41.23
C CYS A 1086 12.21 5.21 -40.69
N LEU A 1087 11.18 4.60 -41.28
CA LEU A 1087 9.79 4.68 -40.79
C LEU A 1087 9.04 3.35 -40.91
N LEU A 1088 8.45 2.88 -39.82
CA LEU A 1088 7.42 1.83 -39.84
C LEU A 1088 6.08 2.46 -39.43
N ILE A 1089 5.03 2.23 -40.23
CA ILE A 1089 3.64 2.53 -39.85
C ILE A 1089 2.89 1.21 -39.67
N SER A 1090 2.21 1.08 -38.53
CA SER A 1090 1.32 -0.03 -38.16
C SER A 1090 -0.10 0.50 -38.00
N SER A 1091 -0.92 0.37 -39.04
CA SER A 1091 -2.32 0.83 -39.02
C SER A 1091 -3.12 0.19 -40.15
N GLN A 1092 -4.26 -0.42 -39.81
CA GLN A 1092 -5.26 -0.84 -40.80
C GLN A 1092 -6.09 0.36 -41.33
N GLU A 1093 -6.45 1.29 -40.44
CA GLU A 1093 -7.39 2.37 -40.71
C GLU A 1093 -6.78 3.57 -41.50
N TYR A 1094 -5.45 3.76 -41.49
CA TYR A 1094 -4.80 4.94 -42.08
C TYR A 1094 -5.18 5.20 -43.55
N ALA A 1095 -5.23 4.13 -44.35
CA ALA A 1095 -5.55 4.20 -45.78
C ALA A 1095 -7.06 4.35 -46.07
N ARG A 1096 -7.91 4.07 -45.09
CA ARG A 1096 -9.38 4.23 -45.11
C ARG A 1096 -9.75 5.68 -44.79
N ASP A 1097 -9.20 6.24 -43.71
CA ASP A 1097 -9.46 7.62 -43.26
C ASP A 1097 -8.92 8.68 -44.23
N SER A 1098 -7.63 8.59 -44.56
CA SER A 1098 -6.97 9.57 -45.43
C SER A 1098 -7.17 9.28 -46.93
N GLY A 1099 -7.60 8.06 -47.27
CA GLY A 1099 -7.42 7.51 -48.60
C GLY A 1099 -5.94 7.29 -48.92
N VAL A 1100 -5.64 6.74 -50.11
CA VAL A 1100 -4.24 6.51 -50.54
C VAL A 1100 -3.57 7.83 -50.92
N SER A 1101 -2.95 8.47 -49.93
CA SER A 1101 -2.44 9.85 -49.98
C SER A 1101 -1.25 10.05 -50.94
N ALA A 1102 -0.83 11.31 -51.10
CA ALA A 1102 0.38 11.63 -51.86
C ALA A 1102 1.65 11.09 -51.18
N PHE A 1103 1.71 11.11 -49.84
CA PHE A 1103 2.80 10.51 -49.07
C PHE A 1103 2.79 8.99 -49.16
N MET A 1104 1.63 8.33 -48.99
CA MET A 1104 1.52 6.87 -49.16
C MET A 1104 1.99 6.41 -50.54
N GLN A 1105 1.68 7.14 -51.60
CA GLN A 1105 2.17 6.82 -52.96
C GLN A 1105 3.66 7.12 -53.14
N THR A 1106 4.14 8.24 -52.60
CA THR A 1106 5.48 8.79 -52.90
C THR A 1106 6.57 8.24 -52.00
N TYR A 1107 6.25 7.89 -50.74
CA TYR A 1107 7.19 7.40 -49.73
C TYR A 1107 6.91 5.93 -49.37
N LEU A 1108 5.72 5.57 -48.86
CA LEU A 1108 5.40 4.18 -48.51
C LEU A 1108 5.27 3.25 -49.74
N GLY A 1109 4.98 3.82 -50.91
CA GLY A 1109 4.89 3.11 -52.18
C GLY A 1109 3.56 2.36 -52.43
N VAL A 1110 2.48 2.74 -51.77
CA VAL A 1110 1.13 2.18 -52.00
C VAL A 1110 0.59 2.62 -53.38
N SER A 1111 -0.23 1.78 -54.02
CA SER A 1111 -0.98 2.09 -55.25
C SER A 1111 -2.50 2.14 -55.05
N SER A 1112 -3.01 1.32 -54.14
CA SER A 1112 -4.41 1.19 -53.74
C SER A 1112 -4.49 0.40 -52.43
N ALA A 1113 -5.47 0.72 -51.59
CA ALA A 1113 -5.87 0.01 -50.38
C ALA A 1113 -7.26 -0.61 -50.60
N GLU A 1114 -7.61 -1.66 -49.84
CA GLU A 1114 -8.95 -2.27 -49.83
C GLU A 1114 -9.29 -2.68 -48.38
N ASP A 1115 -10.24 -1.93 -47.81
CA ASP A 1115 -10.79 -1.92 -46.44
C ASP A 1115 -11.32 -3.27 -45.93
N ASP A 1116 -11.29 -3.49 -44.61
CA ASP A 1116 -11.91 -4.61 -43.86
C ASP A 1116 -11.73 -6.01 -44.49
N ALA A 1117 -10.50 -6.42 -44.84
CA ALA A 1117 -10.34 -7.51 -45.81
C ALA A 1117 -10.22 -8.94 -45.25
N GLY A 1118 -9.97 -9.13 -43.95
CA GLY A 1118 -10.09 -10.40 -43.18
C GLY A 1118 -9.01 -11.47 -43.36
N ALA A 1119 -8.21 -11.75 -42.33
CA ALA A 1119 -7.13 -12.75 -42.38
C ALA A 1119 -7.13 -13.71 -41.19
N THR A 1120 -6.59 -14.92 -41.41
CA THR A 1120 -6.29 -15.88 -40.34
C THR A 1120 -4.81 -16.28 -40.29
N LEU A 1121 -4.05 -16.02 -41.36
CA LEU A 1121 -2.62 -16.30 -41.45
C LEU A 1121 -1.91 -15.21 -42.26
N LEU A 1122 -0.87 -14.60 -41.68
CA LEU A 1122 0.09 -13.79 -42.42
C LEU A 1122 1.32 -14.63 -42.80
N THR A 1123 1.91 -14.33 -43.95
CA THR A 1123 3.17 -14.92 -44.41
C THR A 1123 4.15 -13.82 -44.80
N GLY A 1124 5.29 -13.78 -44.10
CA GLY A 1124 6.41 -12.88 -44.44
C GLY A 1124 6.91 -13.13 -45.85
N GLN A 1125 7.32 -12.07 -46.54
CA GLN A 1125 7.78 -12.15 -47.92
C GLN A 1125 9.30 -11.96 -48.06
N PRO A 1126 9.90 -12.43 -49.18
CA PRO A 1126 11.34 -12.31 -49.46
C PRO A 1126 11.96 -10.94 -49.21
N ILE A 1127 13.29 -10.94 -49.09
CA ILE A 1127 14.17 -9.79 -48.85
C ILE A 1127 14.15 -9.26 -47.41
N ILE A 1128 12.98 -8.98 -46.83
CA ILE A 1128 12.89 -8.47 -45.44
C ILE A 1128 12.32 -9.49 -44.44
N PHE A 1129 11.10 -10.00 -44.63
CA PHE A 1129 10.36 -10.73 -43.59
C PHE A 1129 10.27 -12.26 -43.78
N ASP A 1130 10.91 -12.81 -44.82
CA ASP A 1130 10.92 -14.24 -45.19
C ASP A 1130 11.18 -15.21 -44.01
N ALA A 1131 12.05 -14.79 -43.08
CA ALA A 1131 12.46 -15.58 -41.93
C ALA A 1131 11.34 -15.83 -40.89
N LEU A 1132 10.27 -15.01 -40.88
CA LEU A 1132 9.09 -15.21 -40.04
C LEU A 1132 8.22 -16.38 -40.51
N GLY A 1133 8.30 -16.75 -41.80
CA GLY A 1133 7.43 -17.77 -42.38
C GLY A 1133 5.95 -17.39 -42.33
N THR A 1134 5.08 -18.35 -41.99
CA THR A 1134 3.64 -18.18 -41.86
C THR A 1134 3.20 -18.28 -40.40
N PHE A 1135 2.50 -17.27 -39.88
CA PHE A 1135 2.02 -17.18 -38.50
C PHE A 1135 0.55 -16.71 -38.43
N PRO A 1136 -0.19 -17.03 -37.35
CA PRO A 1136 -1.56 -16.56 -37.16
C PRO A 1136 -1.64 -15.08 -36.75
N ILE A 1137 -2.75 -14.44 -37.11
CA ILE A 1137 -3.12 -13.07 -36.71
C ILE A 1137 -4.56 -13.09 -36.16
N GLY A 1138 -4.88 -12.18 -35.23
CA GLY A 1138 -6.13 -12.21 -34.44
C GLY A 1138 -6.04 -13.21 -33.29
N GLY A 1139 -4.96 -13.13 -32.51
CA GLY A 1139 -4.51 -14.19 -31.59
C GLY A 1139 -4.80 -13.98 -30.09
N THR A 1140 -5.46 -12.90 -29.68
CA THR A 1140 -5.74 -12.59 -28.27
C THR A 1140 -7.10 -13.17 -27.80
N PRO A 1141 -7.38 -13.25 -26.47
CA PRO A 1141 -8.61 -13.85 -25.96
C PRO A 1141 -9.88 -12.98 -26.12
N GLU A 1142 -9.75 -11.81 -26.73
CA GLU A 1142 -10.80 -10.80 -26.87
C GLU A 1142 -11.13 -10.64 -28.36
N LEU A 1143 -12.43 -10.62 -28.68
CA LEU A 1143 -12.92 -10.94 -30.02
C LEU A 1143 -12.63 -9.85 -31.05
N PHE A 1144 -12.05 -10.21 -32.20
CA PHE A 1144 -12.70 -10.14 -33.52
C PHE A 1144 -11.96 -11.04 -34.53
N ILE A 1145 -12.33 -10.99 -35.82
CA ILE A 1145 -11.43 -11.45 -36.89
C ILE A 1145 -10.43 -10.30 -37.10
N ALA A 1146 -9.14 -10.58 -37.21
CA ALA A 1146 -8.20 -9.56 -37.66
C ALA A 1146 -8.54 -9.24 -39.12
N ASP A 1147 -8.92 -7.99 -39.40
CA ASP A 1147 -9.45 -7.54 -40.68
C ASP A 1147 -8.44 -6.63 -41.44
N PRO A 1148 -7.25 -7.14 -41.82
CA PRO A 1148 -6.16 -6.33 -42.35
C PRO A 1148 -6.41 -5.85 -43.78
N ASP A 1149 -5.99 -4.63 -44.04
CA ASP A 1149 -6.16 -3.86 -45.26
C ASP A 1149 -5.27 -4.39 -46.42
N ILE A 1150 -5.84 -4.55 -47.62
CA ILE A 1150 -5.06 -5.02 -48.78
C ILE A 1150 -4.27 -3.86 -49.42
N VAL A 1151 -3.15 -3.50 -48.80
CA VAL A 1151 -2.22 -2.49 -49.32
C VAL A 1151 -1.41 -3.03 -50.52
N ARG A 1152 -1.79 -2.62 -51.74
CA ARG A 1152 -1.16 -3.08 -53.00
C ARG A 1152 0.02 -2.17 -53.39
N PRO A 1153 1.26 -2.68 -53.56
CA PRO A 1153 2.41 -1.84 -53.90
C PRO A 1153 2.32 -1.26 -55.32
N ASN A 1154 2.89 -0.07 -55.50
CA ASN A 1154 3.16 0.54 -56.79
C ASN A 1154 4.52 0.08 -57.35
N ALA A 1155 4.92 0.57 -58.53
CA ALA A 1155 6.14 0.14 -59.22
C ALA A 1155 7.48 0.55 -58.55
N SER A 1156 7.45 1.07 -57.32
CA SER A 1156 8.62 1.45 -56.52
C SER A 1156 8.68 0.80 -55.13
N ALA A 1157 7.73 -0.07 -54.79
CA ALA A 1157 7.70 -0.84 -53.55
C ALA A 1157 7.47 -2.33 -53.83
N GLU A 1158 7.73 -3.16 -52.83
CA GLU A 1158 7.48 -4.60 -52.85
C GLU A 1158 6.57 -5.02 -51.69
N VAL A 1159 6.07 -6.27 -51.73
CA VAL A 1159 5.18 -6.80 -50.70
C VAL A 1159 6.00 -7.28 -49.51
N ALA A 1160 5.59 -6.91 -48.30
CA ALA A 1160 6.24 -7.30 -47.04
C ALA A 1160 5.52 -8.50 -46.38
N PHE A 1161 4.19 -8.54 -46.42
CA PHE A 1161 3.35 -9.63 -45.92
C PHE A 1161 2.20 -9.94 -46.88
N VAL A 1162 1.83 -11.22 -46.97
CA VAL A 1162 0.63 -11.70 -47.68
C VAL A 1162 -0.28 -12.54 -46.79
N ARG A 1163 -1.56 -12.55 -47.12
CA ARG A 1163 -2.60 -13.43 -46.54
C ARG A 1163 -2.55 -14.86 -47.05
N GLU A 1164 -3.38 -15.72 -46.46
CA GLU A 1164 -3.61 -17.10 -46.89
C GLU A 1164 -4.05 -17.25 -48.37
N ASP A 1165 -4.66 -16.22 -48.97
CA ASP A 1165 -5.07 -16.19 -50.38
C ASP A 1165 -4.03 -15.53 -51.32
N GLN A 1166 -2.91 -15.06 -50.75
CA GLN A 1166 -1.84 -14.29 -51.40
C GLN A 1166 -2.18 -12.84 -51.75
N ALA A 1167 -3.22 -12.24 -51.15
CA ALA A 1167 -3.39 -10.79 -51.16
C ALA A 1167 -2.31 -10.09 -50.31
N PRO A 1168 -1.69 -8.98 -50.77
CA PRO A 1168 -0.69 -8.24 -50.02
C PRO A 1168 -1.34 -7.37 -48.94
N VAL A 1169 -0.85 -7.45 -47.70
CA VAL A 1169 -1.34 -6.66 -46.55
C VAL A 1169 -0.25 -5.87 -45.83
N ALA A 1170 0.96 -5.87 -46.41
CA ALA A 1170 1.98 -4.89 -46.07
C ALA A 1170 2.88 -4.64 -47.28
N VAL A 1171 3.45 -3.44 -47.34
CA VAL A 1171 4.44 -3.04 -48.35
C VAL A 1171 5.72 -2.53 -47.68
N TYR A 1172 6.85 -2.73 -48.35
CA TYR A 1172 8.13 -2.14 -47.95
C TYR A 1172 8.81 -1.48 -49.15
N ARG A 1173 9.71 -0.53 -48.86
CA ARG A 1173 10.45 0.21 -49.87
C ARG A 1173 11.80 0.70 -49.37
N ASP A 1174 12.82 0.47 -50.19
CA ASP A 1174 14.17 1.04 -50.06
C ASP A 1174 14.37 2.06 -51.20
N ALA A 1175 14.69 3.31 -50.87
CA ALA A 1175 14.84 4.39 -51.84
C ALA A 1175 15.86 5.47 -51.40
N GLY A 1176 16.81 5.11 -50.53
CA GLY A 1176 17.66 6.05 -49.77
C GLY A 1176 17.21 6.08 -48.31
N TYR A 1177 15.93 6.37 -48.10
CA TYR A 1177 15.18 6.00 -46.89
C TYR A 1177 14.64 4.57 -46.96
N GLN A 1178 14.19 4.08 -45.81
CA GLN A 1178 13.59 2.76 -45.64
C GLN A 1178 12.22 2.88 -44.97
N THR A 1179 11.16 2.43 -45.65
CA THR A 1179 9.78 2.45 -45.12
C THR A 1179 9.14 1.08 -45.11
N VAL A 1180 8.40 0.75 -44.05
CA VAL A 1180 7.42 -0.34 -44.01
C VAL A 1180 6.04 0.25 -43.68
N PHE A 1181 5.00 -0.18 -44.40
CA PHE A 1181 3.62 0.06 -44.02
C PHE A 1181 2.90 -1.28 -43.88
N LEU A 1182 2.46 -1.58 -42.65
CA LEU A 1182 1.61 -2.70 -42.32
C LEU A 1182 0.16 -2.22 -42.37
N GLY A 1183 -0.66 -2.80 -43.25
CA GLY A 1183 -2.11 -2.57 -43.28
C GLY A 1183 -2.84 -3.35 -42.18
N PHE A 1184 -2.22 -3.50 -41.02
CA PHE A 1184 -2.69 -4.28 -39.89
C PHE A 1184 -1.99 -3.78 -38.63
N ASP A 1185 -2.69 -3.78 -37.50
CA ASP A 1185 -2.01 -3.49 -36.24
C ASP A 1185 -1.14 -4.67 -35.79
N LEU A 1186 0.06 -4.36 -35.28
CA LEU A 1186 0.91 -5.33 -34.62
C LEU A 1186 0.32 -5.84 -33.30
N SER A 1187 -0.67 -5.18 -32.71
CA SER A 1187 -1.42 -5.66 -31.55
C SER A 1187 -2.08 -7.03 -31.79
N ASP A 1188 -2.65 -7.23 -32.99
CA ASP A 1188 -3.29 -8.49 -33.43
C ASP A 1188 -2.29 -9.63 -33.71
N VAL A 1189 -1.00 -9.30 -33.84
CA VAL A 1189 0.11 -10.24 -34.07
C VAL A 1189 0.66 -10.75 -32.74
N GLY A 1190 1.00 -12.04 -32.68
CA GLY A 1190 1.59 -12.67 -31.50
C GLY A 1190 2.86 -11.97 -31.00
N GLN A 1191 3.08 -11.97 -29.68
CA GLN A 1191 4.17 -11.20 -29.05
C GLN A 1191 5.56 -11.51 -29.63
N MET A 1192 5.86 -12.78 -29.88
CA MET A 1192 7.14 -13.23 -30.44
C MET A 1192 7.29 -12.78 -31.90
N GLU A 1193 6.23 -12.91 -32.69
CA GLU A 1193 6.18 -12.48 -34.09
C GLU A 1193 6.31 -10.95 -34.19
N ARG A 1194 5.63 -10.19 -33.32
CA ARG A 1194 5.75 -8.73 -33.21
C ARG A 1194 7.18 -8.29 -32.90
N MET A 1195 7.80 -8.89 -31.88
CA MET A 1195 9.20 -8.66 -31.55
C MET A 1195 10.10 -8.90 -32.76
N LEU A 1196 9.95 -10.05 -33.43
CA LEU A 1196 10.75 -10.38 -34.61
C LEU A 1196 10.48 -9.46 -35.82
N ILE A 1197 9.27 -8.89 -35.98
CA ILE A 1197 8.98 -7.87 -37.00
C ILE A 1197 9.73 -6.57 -36.71
N LEU A 1198 9.67 -6.07 -35.46
CA LEU A 1198 10.37 -4.85 -35.07
C LEU A 1198 11.89 -5.04 -35.10
N ASP A 1199 12.39 -6.18 -34.60
CA ASP A 1199 13.81 -6.58 -34.69
C ASP A 1199 14.30 -6.54 -36.14
N THR A 1200 13.57 -7.18 -37.05
CA THR A 1200 13.93 -7.29 -38.48
C THR A 1200 13.86 -5.93 -39.19
N PHE A 1201 12.88 -5.09 -38.87
CA PHE A 1201 12.80 -3.73 -39.39
C PHE A 1201 14.00 -2.89 -38.92
N LEU A 1202 14.32 -2.90 -37.62
CA LEU A 1202 15.39 -2.10 -37.05
C LEU A 1202 16.78 -2.56 -37.51
N ASP A 1203 17.01 -3.87 -37.68
CA ASP A 1203 18.26 -4.37 -38.23
C ASP A 1203 18.39 -4.11 -39.74
N TRP A 1204 17.27 -4.07 -40.49
CA TRP A 1204 17.25 -3.55 -41.86
C TRP A 1204 17.52 -2.05 -41.93
N CYS A 1205 17.04 -1.26 -40.96
CA CYS A 1205 17.40 0.16 -40.81
C CYS A 1205 18.91 0.35 -40.59
N ARG A 1206 19.50 -0.42 -39.67
CA ARG A 1206 20.93 -0.41 -39.32
C ARG A 1206 21.84 -0.92 -40.44
N ALA A 1207 21.31 -1.60 -41.47
CA ALA A 1207 22.09 -2.19 -42.55
C ALA A 1207 22.58 -1.16 -43.58
N THR A 1208 23.91 -1.02 -43.72
CA THR A 1208 24.56 -0.20 -44.77
C THR A 1208 24.42 -0.84 -46.17
N GLU A 1209 24.56 -0.05 -47.24
CA GLU A 1209 24.42 -0.50 -48.64
C GLU A 1209 25.17 -1.82 -48.96
N GLU A 1210 26.36 -2.02 -48.37
CA GLU A 1210 27.22 -3.18 -48.66
C GLU A 1210 26.60 -4.53 -48.22
N TYR A 1211 25.57 -4.50 -47.34
CA TYR A 1211 24.79 -5.67 -46.94
C TYR A 1211 23.51 -5.91 -47.77
N ARG A 1212 23.03 -4.94 -48.56
CA ARG A 1212 21.66 -4.97 -49.16
C ARG A 1212 21.54 -5.70 -50.51
N LEU A 1213 22.46 -6.60 -50.89
CA LEU A 1213 22.42 -7.30 -52.19
C LEU A 1213 21.88 -8.75 -52.11
N PRO A 1214 20.96 -9.15 -53.02
CA PRO A 1214 20.26 -10.44 -52.93
C PRO A 1214 21.15 -11.65 -53.32
N GLN A 1215 21.42 -12.52 -52.35
CA GLN A 1215 22.19 -13.76 -52.51
C GLN A 1215 21.34 -14.89 -53.15
N ALA A 1216 21.22 -14.88 -54.48
CA ALA A 1216 20.71 -16.03 -55.24
C ALA A 1216 21.74 -17.19 -55.29
N PRO A 1217 21.32 -18.46 -55.44
CA PRO A 1217 21.96 -19.57 -54.72
C PRO A 1217 23.11 -20.27 -55.45
N ASN A 1218 23.99 -20.93 -54.68
CA ASN A 1218 24.50 -22.32 -54.86
C ASN A 1218 25.72 -22.64 -53.97
N LEU A 1219 25.66 -23.69 -53.14
CA LEU A 1219 26.62 -24.84 -52.99
C LEU A 1219 26.38 -25.59 -51.64
N PRO A 1220 26.87 -26.85 -51.48
CA PRO A 1220 26.19 -27.84 -50.61
C PRO A 1220 26.90 -28.24 -49.30
N ASP A 1221 26.13 -28.94 -48.44
CA ASP A 1221 26.51 -29.94 -47.43
C ASP A 1221 27.97 -29.96 -46.94
N LEU A 1222 28.23 -29.35 -45.77
CA LEU A 1222 29.25 -29.89 -44.86
C LEU A 1222 29.05 -29.48 -43.38
N PHE A 1223 28.24 -30.25 -42.64
CA PHE A 1223 28.58 -30.92 -41.36
C PHE A 1223 27.31 -31.37 -40.61
N LEU A 1224 27.34 -32.57 -40.02
CA LEU A 1224 26.24 -33.20 -39.28
C LEU A 1224 26.44 -33.10 -37.75
N PRO A 1225 25.38 -33.29 -36.94
CA PRO A 1225 25.31 -32.75 -35.58
C PRO A 1225 25.91 -33.66 -34.50
N ILE A 1226 26.04 -33.11 -33.29
CA ILE A 1226 26.12 -33.88 -32.03
C ILE A 1226 25.00 -33.42 -31.10
N VAL A 1227 24.17 -34.37 -30.68
CA VAL A 1227 23.13 -34.20 -29.65
C VAL A 1227 23.76 -34.33 -28.27
N ILE A 1228 23.35 -33.50 -27.31
CA ILE A 1228 23.42 -33.83 -25.89
C ILE A 1228 22.03 -33.60 -25.26
N LYS A 1229 21.41 -34.71 -24.86
CA LYS A 1229 20.33 -34.90 -23.88
C LYS A 1229 20.45 -36.36 -23.37
N PRO A 1230 19.86 -36.77 -22.23
CA PRO A 1230 18.88 -36.07 -21.40
C PRO A 1230 19.44 -34.80 -20.75
#